data_AF-A0A8U0MK73-F1
#
_entry.id   AF-A0A8U0MK73-F1
#
_cell.length_a   1.000
_cell.length_b   1.000
_cell.length_c   1.000
_cell.angle_alpha   90.00
_cell.angle_beta   90.00
_cell.angle_gamma   90.00
#
_symmetry.space_group_name_H-M   'P 1'
#
loop_
_entity.id
_entity.type
_entity.pdbx_description
1 polymer ?
#
loop_
_entity_poly.entity_id
_entity_poly.type
_entity_poly.pdbx_seq_one_letter_code
_entity_poly.pdbx_strand_id
1 'polypeptide(L)'
;MRERIWAPLPPPPLLPLLLLLLPPPLWGGPPDSPRPEQQREPGPLQPFDLLYASGVAAYYSEDYEQAVRDLEAALRSHRRLREVRARCARHCAARRPLAPPGAGPAAELPFFRALLERARCYRSCQSQRLGGPVSRHRVSEDVRSDFQRRVPYNYLQRAYIKLNQLEKAVEAAHTFFMANPEHMEMQQNIENYRTMAGVEALQLVDLEAKPHLESYSAGVKHYEADDFELAIKYFEQALREYYSEDTECRALCEGPQRFEEYEYLGYKAGLYEAIADHYMQVLVCQHECVRELATRPGRLSPIENFLPLHYDYLQFAYYRVGEYVKALECAKAYLLLHPDDEDVLDNVDYYESLLDDSSDPASIEAREDLAMFVKRHKMESELIKSAAEGLGFSYTEPNYWIRYGGRQDENRVPSGVNVEGAEVHGLSMGKKSPKIDRDLREGGPLLYENITFVYNSEQLNGTQRVLLDNVLSEEQCRELHSVASGIMLVGDGYRGKTSPHTPNEKFEGATVLKALKFGYEGRVPLKSARLFYDISEKARKIVESYFMLNSTLYFSYTHMVCRTALSGQQERRTDLSHPIHADNCLLDPEANECWKEPPAYTFRDYSALLYMNDDFEGGEFIFTEMDAKTVTASIKPKCGRMVSFSSGGENPHGVKAVTKGQRCAVALWFTLDPLYRELERIQADEVIAILDQEQQGKQGLNINPRDEL
;
A
#
# COMPACT_ATOMS: atom_id res chain seq x y z
N MET A 1 -60.57 -63.45 -24.35
CA MET A 1 -60.17 -63.12 -25.73
C MET A 1 -61.42 -62.87 -26.57
N ARG A 2 -61.64 -61.63 -26.99
CA ARG A 2 -62.58 -61.13 -28.03
C ARG A 2 -62.22 -59.64 -28.19
N GLU A 3 -61.84 -59.19 -29.40
CA GLU A 3 -62.69 -58.42 -30.35
C GLU A 3 -62.97 -56.98 -29.86
N ARG A 4 -62.87 -55.84 -30.58
CA ARG A 4 -62.81 -55.39 -32.01
C ARG A 4 -62.24 -53.93 -32.02
N ILE A 5 -61.77 -53.24 -33.09
CA ILE A 5 -61.52 -53.54 -34.52
C ILE A 5 -60.33 -52.71 -35.10
N TRP A 6 -60.32 -52.47 -36.42
CA TRP A 6 -59.30 -51.91 -37.34
C TRP A 6 -59.07 -50.37 -37.38
N ALA A 7 -57.98 -49.99 -38.07
CA ALA A 7 -57.64 -48.68 -38.67
C ALA A 7 -58.36 -48.46 -40.06
N PRO A 8 -58.12 -47.44 -40.95
CA PRO A 8 -57.00 -46.47 -41.02
C PRO A 8 -57.22 -45.01 -41.62
N LEU A 9 -56.19 -44.13 -41.47
CA LEU A 9 -55.76 -42.97 -42.34
C LEU A 9 -56.67 -41.67 -42.41
N PRO A 10 -56.24 -40.52 -43.02
CA PRO A 10 -55.44 -39.40 -42.44
C PRO A 10 -56.05 -37.97 -42.72
N PRO A 11 -55.31 -36.82 -42.74
CA PRO A 11 -54.64 -36.06 -41.67
C PRO A 11 -55.29 -34.64 -41.42
N PRO A 12 -54.59 -33.49 -41.12
CA PRO A 12 -54.91 -32.59 -39.99
C PRO A 12 -55.68 -31.30 -40.38
N PRO A 13 -56.09 -30.40 -39.44
CA PRO A 13 -55.17 -29.34 -38.95
C PRO A 13 -55.40 -28.77 -37.52
N LEU A 14 -54.41 -28.00 -37.03
CA LEU A 14 -54.50 -26.88 -36.06
C LEU A 14 -54.84 -27.10 -34.56
N LEU A 15 -53.83 -26.82 -33.72
CA LEU A 15 -53.90 -26.14 -32.41
C LEU A 15 -54.61 -24.76 -32.49
N PRO A 16 -54.88 -23.99 -31.40
CA PRO A 16 -54.62 -24.23 -29.95
C PRO A 16 -55.80 -23.88 -28.99
N LEU A 17 -55.95 -24.54 -27.82
CA LEU A 17 -56.62 -23.87 -26.66
C LEU A 17 -56.41 -24.44 -25.23
N LEU A 18 -55.37 -25.25 -24.94
CA LEU A 18 -55.21 -25.88 -23.62
C LEU A 18 -53.76 -25.85 -23.09
N LEU A 19 -53.24 -24.65 -22.82
CA LEU A 19 -51.90 -24.46 -22.24
C LEU A 19 -51.83 -23.29 -21.21
N LEU A 20 -52.97 -22.91 -20.61
CA LEU A 20 -53.10 -21.72 -19.76
C LEU A 20 -53.10 -21.98 -18.23
N LEU A 21 -52.77 -23.19 -17.76
CA LEU A 21 -52.80 -23.55 -16.33
C LEU A 21 -51.59 -24.39 -15.85
N LEU A 22 -50.37 -23.93 -16.15
CA LEU A 22 -49.16 -24.33 -15.43
C LEU A 22 -48.29 -23.09 -15.16
N PRO A 23 -47.77 -22.89 -13.94
CA PRO A 23 -46.88 -21.76 -13.64
C PRO A 23 -45.51 -21.94 -14.31
N PRO A 24 -44.87 -20.85 -14.77
CA PRO A 24 -43.53 -20.92 -15.36
C PRO A 24 -42.47 -21.23 -14.29
N PRO A 25 -41.35 -21.90 -14.65
CA PRO A 25 -40.20 -22.02 -13.76
C PRO A 25 -39.59 -20.64 -13.50
N LEU A 26 -39.32 -20.33 -12.23
CA LEU A 26 -38.70 -19.08 -11.80
C LEU A 26 -37.22 -19.03 -12.23
N TRP A 27 -36.98 -18.60 -13.47
CA TRP A 27 -35.68 -18.16 -13.95
C TRP A 27 -35.74 -16.64 -14.10
N GLY A 28 -35.15 -15.93 -13.13
CA GLY A 28 -35.26 -14.47 -13.03
C GLY A 28 -34.32 -13.90 -11.97
N GLY A 29 -33.01 -14.09 -12.15
CA GLY A 29 -32.04 -13.15 -11.57
C GLY A 29 -32.19 -11.78 -12.24
N PRO A 30 -31.75 -10.68 -11.60
CA PRO A 30 -31.83 -9.36 -12.21
C PRO A 30 -31.06 -9.33 -13.53
N PRO A 31 -31.55 -8.60 -14.55
CA PRO A 31 -30.79 -8.41 -15.78
C PRO A 31 -29.51 -7.66 -15.45
N ASP A 32 -28.36 -8.15 -15.94
CA ASP A 32 -27.12 -7.39 -15.94
C ASP A 32 -27.39 -6.00 -16.51
N SER A 33 -27.06 -4.95 -15.76
CA SER A 33 -27.05 -3.59 -16.28
C SER A 33 -26.23 -3.58 -17.58
N PRO A 34 -26.74 -3.02 -18.70
CA PRO A 34 -26.05 -3.09 -19.97
C PRO A 34 -24.79 -2.22 -19.92
N ARG A 35 -23.67 -2.81 -19.46
CA ARG A 35 -22.33 -2.33 -19.82
C ARG A 35 -22.32 -2.23 -21.35
N PRO A 36 -21.91 -1.09 -21.94
CA PRO A 36 -22.04 -0.87 -23.37
C PRO A 36 -21.38 -2.03 -24.12
N GLU A 37 -22.11 -2.64 -25.07
CA GLU A 37 -21.54 -3.67 -25.93
C GLU A 37 -20.41 -3.05 -26.77
N GLN A 38 -19.18 -3.13 -26.25
CA GLN A 38 -17.98 -2.86 -27.04
C GLN A 38 -18.07 -3.73 -28.29
N GLN A 39 -18.00 -3.06 -29.44
CA GLN A 39 -18.23 -3.65 -30.75
C GLN A 39 -17.43 -4.95 -30.86
N ARG A 40 -18.10 -6.06 -31.15
CA ARG A 40 -17.41 -7.34 -31.38
C ARG A 40 -16.58 -7.19 -32.65
N GLU A 41 -15.27 -7.00 -32.49
CA GLU A 41 -14.38 -6.99 -33.64
C GLU A 41 -14.53 -8.32 -34.42
N PRO A 42 -14.75 -8.26 -35.74
CA PRO A 42 -15.03 -9.45 -36.53
C PRO A 42 -13.75 -10.25 -36.80
N GLY A 43 -13.42 -11.19 -35.90
CA GLY A 43 -12.32 -12.12 -36.11
C GLY A 43 -11.92 -12.91 -34.85
N PRO A 44 -10.87 -13.74 -34.94
CA PRO A 44 -10.17 -14.27 -33.78
C PRO A 44 -9.58 -13.14 -32.93
N LEU A 45 -9.59 -13.28 -31.61
CA LEU A 45 -8.93 -12.33 -30.72
C LEU A 45 -7.41 -12.37 -31.00
N GLN A 46 -6.80 -11.20 -31.21
CA GLN A 46 -5.35 -11.10 -31.41
C GLN A 46 -4.60 -11.31 -30.08
N PRO A 47 -3.46 -12.02 -30.06
CA PRO A 47 -2.62 -12.11 -28.87
C PRO A 47 -2.12 -10.72 -28.42
N PHE A 48 -2.28 -10.41 -27.14
CA PHE A 48 -1.98 -9.07 -26.61
C PHE A 48 -0.49 -8.79 -26.49
N ASP A 49 0.34 -9.83 -26.37
CA ASP A 49 1.79 -9.79 -26.43
C ASP A 49 2.31 -9.38 -27.82
N LEU A 50 1.70 -9.92 -28.89
CA LEU A 50 2.04 -9.52 -30.26
C LEU A 50 1.67 -8.04 -30.53
N LEU A 51 0.48 -7.62 -30.08
CA LEU A 51 0.05 -6.22 -30.17
C LEU A 51 0.95 -5.29 -29.34
N TYR A 52 1.29 -5.69 -28.12
CA TYR A 52 2.19 -4.93 -27.24
C TYR A 52 3.58 -4.77 -27.87
N ALA A 53 4.18 -5.85 -28.38
CA ALA A 53 5.47 -5.81 -29.06
C ALA A 53 5.43 -4.91 -30.32
N SER A 54 4.35 -4.98 -31.11
CA SER A 54 4.14 -4.11 -32.27
C SER A 54 4.05 -2.63 -31.87
N GLY A 55 3.24 -2.31 -30.87
CA GLY A 55 3.05 -0.94 -30.38
C GLY A 55 4.32 -0.33 -29.75
N VAL A 56 5.10 -1.12 -29.02
CA VAL A 56 6.41 -0.71 -28.49
C VAL A 56 7.42 -0.49 -29.61
N ALA A 57 7.47 -1.36 -30.63
CA ALA A 57 8.34 -1.18 -31.80
C ALA A 57 7.96 0.08 -32.62
N ALA A 58 6.67 0.35 -32.81
CA ALA A 58 6.17 1.56 -33.44
C ALA A 58 6.54 2.82 -32.65
N TYR A 59 6.42 2.79 -31.32
CA TYR A 59 6.82 3.89 -30.43
C TYR A 59 8.31 4.26 -30.58
N TYR A 60 9.21 3.27 -30.59
CA TYR A 60 10.64 3.49 -30.82
C TYR A 60 10.99 3.89 -32.27
N SER A 61 10.07 3.67 -33.21
CA SER A 61 10.19 4.09 -34.62
C SER A 61 9.57 5.47 -34.88
N GLU A 62 9.12 6.17 -33.83
CA GLU A 62 8.40 7.46 -33.88
C GLU A 62 7.03 7.44 -34.61
N ASP A 63 6.50 6.25 -34.95
CA ASP A 63 5.12 6.09 -35.43
C ASP A 63 4.16 6.04 -34.24
N TYR A 64 3.92 7.22 -33.67
CA TYR A 64 3.07 7.37 -32.48
C TYR A 64 1.61 7.00 -32.75
N GLU A 65 1.11 7.13 -33.98
CA GLU A 65 -0.26 6.68 -34.30
C GLU A 65 -0.37 5.15 -34.25
N GLN A 66 0.57 4.43 -34.85
CA GLN A 66 0.57 2.98 -34.81
C GLN A 66 0.83 2.47 -33.39
N ALA A 67 1.72 3.14 -32.64
CA ALA A 67 1.95 2.85 -31.23
C ALA A 67 0.66 2.93 -30.41
N VAL A 68 -0.11 4.02 -30.52
CA VAL A 68 -1.41 4.15 -29.83
C VAL A 68 -2.40 3.07 -30.27
N ARG A 69 -2.56 2.84 -31.58
CA ARG A 69 -3.48 1.82 -32.11
C ARG A 69 -3.20 0.43 -31.52
N ASP A 70 -1.93 0.01 -31.54
CA ASP A 70 -1.53 -1.33 -31.11
C ASP A 70 -1.50 -1.47 -29.59
N LEU A 71 -1.06 -0.46 -28.83
CA LEU A 71 -1.05 -0.49 -27.37
C LEU A 71 -2.46 -0.46 -26.77
N GLU A 72 -3.36 0.37 -27.29
CA GLU A 72 -4.78 0.32 -26.89
C GLU A 72 -5.41 -1.05 -27.24
N ALA A 73 -5.10 -1.61 -28.41
CA ALA A 73 -5.59 -2.91 -28.83
C ALA A 73 -5.06 -4.04 -27.91
N ALA A 74 -3.80 -3.95 -27.47
CA ALA A 74 -3.20 -4.88 -26.52
C ALA A 74 -3.93 -4.86 -25.18
N LEU A 75 -4.21 -3.67 -24.63
CA LEU A 75 -5.00 -3.50 -23.40
C LEU A 75 -6.43 -4.06 -23.54
N ARG A 76 -7.12 -3.74 -24.64
CA ARG A 76 -8.45 -4.31 -24.96
C ARG A 76 -8.41 -5.84 -25.04
N SER A 77 -7.40 -6.40 -25.70
CA SER A 77 -7.23 -7.85 -25.83
C SER A 77 -6.93 -8.54 -24.49
N HIS A 78 -6.05 -7.96 -23.68
CA HIS A 78 -5.72 -8.45 -22.34
C HIS A 78 -6.97 -8.53 -21.45
N ARG A 79 -7.73 -7.42 -21.36
CA ARG A 79 -9.01 -7.36 -20.65
C ARG A 79 -9.98 -8.42 -21.16
N ARG A 80 -10.14 -8.51 -22.49
CA ARG A 80 -11.07 -9.48 -23.11
C ARG A 80 -10.68 -10.94 -22.83
N LEU A 81 -9.39 -11.26 -22.81
CA LEU A 81 -8.89 -12.59 -22.48
C LEU A 81 -9.23 -12.99 -21.04
N ARG A 82 -9.01 -12.09 -20.06
CA ARG A 82 -9.39 -12.29 -18.64
C ARG A 82 -10.89 -12.58 -18.53
N GLU A 83 -11.73 -11.70 -19.07
CA GLU A 83 -13.19 -11.88 -19.03
C GLU A 83 -13.66 -13.19 -19.71
N VAL A 84 -13.04 -13.62 -20.81
CA VAL A 84 -13.41 -14.87 -21.51
C VAL A 84 -13.06 -16.09 -20.65
N ARG A 85 -11.90 -16.07 -19.96
CA ARG A 85 -11.53 -17.13 -19.01
C ARG A 85 -12.54 -17.20 -17.85
N ALA A 86 -12.76 -16.10 -17.14
CA ALA A 86 -13.68 -16.03 -16.00
C ALA A 86 -15.12 -16.41 -16.34
N ARG A 87 -15.66 -15.98 -17.50
CA ARG A 87 -17.00 -16.38 -17.96
C ARG A 87 -17.08 -17.85 -18.37
N CYS A 88 -16.04 -18.40 -19.00
CA CYS A 88 -16.02 -19.83 -19.31
C CYS A 88 -15.92 -20.69 -18.05
N ALA A 89 -15.18 -20.23 -17.04
CA ALA A 89 -15.09 -20.88 -15.73
C ALA A 89 -16.46 -20.98 -15.05
N ARG A 90 -17.09 -19.84 -14.79
CA ARG A 90 -18.44 -19.79 -14.20
C ARG A 90 -19.46 -20.64 -14.99
N HIS A 91 -19.45 -20.54 -16.32
CA HIS A 91 -20.35 -21.33 -17.18
C HIS A 91 -20.11 -22.85 -17.09
N CYS A 92 -18.86 -23.30 -17.16
CA CYS A 92 -18.53 -24.73 -17.16
C CYS A 92 -18.62 -25.35 -15.77
N ALA A 93 -18.32 -24.59 -14.71
CA ALA A 93 -18.52 -25.03 -13.33
C ALA A 93 -20.00 -25.33 -13.04
N ALA A 94 -20.89 -24.39 -13.39
CA ALA A 94 -22.35 -24.54 -13.20
C ALA A 94 -22.96 -25.64 -14.10
N ARG A 95 -22.52 -25.75 -15.36
CA ARG A 95 -23.08 -26.72 -16.32
C ARG A 95 -22.56 -28.15 -16.12
N ARG A 96 -21.38 -28.31 -15.52
CA ARG A 96 -20.73 -29.60 -15.21
C ARG A 96 -20.27 -29.58 -13.74
N PRO A 97 -21.19 -29.67 -12.77
CA PRO A 97 -20.84 -29.81 -11.36
C PRO A 97 -19.97 -31.07 -11.16
N LEU A 98 -19.01 -31.03 -10.23
CA LEU A 98 -18.27 -32.23 -9.85
C LEU A 98 -19.21 -33.14 -9.05
N ALA A 99 -19.22 -34.43 -9.39
CA ALA A 99 -19.96 -35.43 -8.63
C ALA A 99 -19.15 -35.89 -7.42
N PRO A 100 -19.76 -36.09 -6.24
CA PRO A 100 -19.07 -36.71 -5.11
C PRO A 100 -18.68 -38.17 -5.46
N PRO A 101 -17.62 -38.71 -4.83
CA PRO A 101 -17.30 -40.14 -4.92
C PRO A 101 -18.50 -41.02 -4.49
N GLY A 102 -18.72 -42.12 -5.21
CA GLY A 102 -19.77 -43.08 -4.89
C GLY A 102 -19.39 -44.09 -3.80
N ALA A 103 -20.25 -45.07 -3.56
CA ALA A 103 -19.96 -46.22 -2.71
C ALA A 103 -19.73 -47.49 -3.56
N GLY A 104 -18.75 -48.31 -3.16
CA GLY A 104 -18.43 -49.60 -3.81
C GLY A 104 -17.32 -49.53 -4.87
N PRO A 105 -17.14 -50.61 -5.65
CA PRO A 105 -16.11 -50.67 -6.69
C PRO A 105 -16.24 -49.52 -7.70
N ALA A 106 -15.11 -48.91 -8.07
CA ALA A 106 -15.04 -47.79 -9.02
C ALA A 106 -15.73 -46.49 -8.56
N ALA A 107 -15.86 -46.28 -7.24
CA ALA A 107 -16.40 -45.08 -6.57
C ALA A 107 -15.90 -43.73 -7.12
N GLU A 108 -14.65 -43.65 -7.60
CA GLU A 108 -14.02 -42.41 -8.10
C GLU A 108 -14.41 -42.07 -9.56
N LEU A 109 -14.91 -43.03 -10.35
CA LEU A 109 -15.19 -42.80 -11.78
C LEU A 109 -16.26 -41.73 -12.08
N PRO A 110 -17.32 -41.55 -11.26
CA PRO A 110 -18.26 -40.42 -11.43
C PRO A 110 -17.57 -39.06 -11.31
N PHE A 111 -16.67 -38.89 -10.33
CA PHE A 111 -15.89 -37.68 -10.14
C PHE A 111 -14.98 -37.42 -11.35
N PHE A 112 -14.17 -38.40 -11.75
CA PHE A 112 -13.28 -38.25 -12.90
C PHE A 112 -14.02 -38.04 -14.22
N ARG A 113 -15.21 -38.63 -14.40
CA ARG A 113 -16.09 -38.32 -15.55
C ARG A 113 -16.52 -36.86 -15.55
N ALA A 114 -17.02 -36.36 -14.42
CA ALA A 114 -17.44 -34.97 -14.29
C ALA A 114 -16.27 -33.99 -14.54
N LEU A 115 -15.08 -34.31 -14.03
CA LEU A 115 -13.84 -33.55 -14.27
C LEU A 115 -13.47 -33.50 -15.76
N LEU A 116 -13.49 -34.65 -16.46
CA LEU A 116 -13.19 -34.72 -17.89
C LEU A 116 -14.24 -34.00 -18.76
N GLU A 117 -15.53 -34.06 -18.41
CA GLU A 117 -16.59 -33.31 -19.08
C GLU A 117 -16.44 -31.80 -18.86
N ARG A 118 -16.13 -31.40 -17.62
CA ARG A 118 -15.82 -30.02 -17.25
C ARG A 118 -14.62 -29.51 -18.06
N ALA A 119 -13.48 -30.20 -18.06
CA ALA A 119 -12.30 -29.83 -18.84
C ALA A 119 -12.57 -29.70 -20.36
N ARG A 120 -13.41 -30.58 -20.92
CA ARG A 120 -13.88 -30.47 -22.31
C ARG A 120 -14.72 -29.20 -22.53
N CYS A 121 -15.60 -28.85 -21.59
CA CYS A 121 -16.37 -27.61 -21.63
C CYS A 121 -15.45 -26.38 -21.67
N TYR A 122 -14.46 -26.30 -20.77
CA TYR A 122 -13.48 -25.20 -20.73
C TYR A 122 -12.80 -24.97 -22.08
N ARG A 123 -12.17 -26.02 -22.61
CA ARG A 123 -11.43 -25.95 -23.87
C ARG A 123 -12.33 -25.51 -25.04
N SER A 124 -13.56 -26.03 -25.09
CA SER A 124 -14.54 -25.66 -26.12
C SER A 124 -15.01 -24.21 -25.97
N CYS A 125 -15.37 -23.79 -24.76
CA CYS A 125 -15.87 -22.44 -24.47
C CYS A 125 -14.82 -21.38 -24.79
N GLN A 126 -13.59 -21.55 -24.32
CA GLN A 126 -12.50 -20.60 -24.57
C GLN A 126 -12.16 -20.56 -26.07
N SER A 127 -12.00 -21.71 -26.73
CA SER A 127 -11.63 -21.73 -28.15
C SER A 127 -12.69 -21.10 -29.06
N GLN A 128 -13.98 -21.28 -28.73
CA GLN A 128 -15.08 -20.64 -29.45
C GLN A 128 -15.12 -19.12 -29.22
N ARG A 129 -14.97 -18.66 -27.97
CA ARG A 129 -15.05 -17.22 -27.62
C ARG A 129 -13.81 -16.42 -28.00
N LEU A 130 -12.66 -17.06 -28.15
CA LEU A 130 -11.41 -16.46 -28.64
C LEU A 130 -11.27 -16.56 -30.18
N GLY A 131 -12.10 -17.37 -30.84
CA GLY A 131 -12.02 -17.62 -32.29
C GLY A 131 -10.78 -18.41 -32.73
N GLY A 132 -10.15 -19.17 -31.82
CA GLY A 132 -8.90 -19.88 -32.09
C GLY A 132 -8.40 -20.72 -30.91
N PRO A 133 -7.29 -21.46 -31.08
CA PRO A 133 -6.72 -22.29 -30.02
C PRO A 133 -6.11 -21.42 -28.91
N VAL A 134 -6.45 -21.75 -27.66
CA VAL A 134 -6.02 -21.03 -26.43
C VAL A 134 -4.50 -20.87 -26.31
N SER A 135 -3.72 -21.78 -26.91
CA SER A 135 -2.25 -21.73 -26.95
C SER A 135 -1.68 -20.47 -27.59
N ARG A 136 -2.45 -19.75 -28.44
CA ARG A 136 -2.05 -18.45 -29.01
C ARG A 136 -1.98 -17.32 -28.00
N HIS A 137 -2.62 -17.46 -26.85
CA HIS A 137 -2.65 -16.45 -25.78
C HIS A 137 -1.80 -16.89 -24.57
N ARG A 138 -0.68 -17.58 -24.84
CA ARG A 138 0.37 -17.90 -23.87
C ARG A 138 1.45 -16.83 -23.99
N VAL A 139 1.69 -16.12 -22.90
CA VAL A 139 2.64 -15.01 -22.82
C VAL A 139 3.74 -15.33 -21.79
N SER A 140 4.90 -14.68 -21.92
CA SER A 140 5.98 -14.74 -20.91
C SER A 140 5.56 -14.08 -19.60
N GLU A 141 6.27 -14.40 -18.52
CA GLU A 141 6.03 -13.74 -17.23
C GLU A 141 6.42 -12.25 -17.26
N ASP A 142 7.43 -11.86 -18.05
CA ASP A 142 7.80 -10.45 -18.23
C ASP A 142 6.62 -9.63 -18.80
N VAL A 143 5.94 -10.15 -19.82
CA VAL A 143 4.77 -9.49 -20.42
C VAL A 143 3.58 -9.47 -19.46
N ARG A 144 3.43 -10.45 -18.55
CA ARG A 144 2.42 -10.35 -17.47
C ARG A 144 2.79 -9.28 -16.46
N SER A 145 4.05 -9.22 -16.05
CA SER A 145 4.55 -8.22 -15.10
C SER A 145 4.39 -6.81 -15.66
N ASP A 146 4.68 -6.59 -16.94
CA ASP A 146 4.46 -5.32 -17.63
C ASP A 146 2.98 -4.88 -17.59
N PHE A 147 2.04 -5.80 -17.81
CA PHE A 147 0.61 -5.48 -17.74
C PHE A 147 0.12 -5.29 -16.29
N GLN A 148 0.62 -6.06 -15.33
CA GLN A 148 0.34 -5.87 -13.89
C GLN A 148 0.87 -4.51 -13.39
N ARG A 149 2.05 -4.10 -13.84
CA ARG A 149 2.66 -2.78 -13.59
C ARG A 149 2.15 -1.69 -14.54
N ARG A 150 1.13 -1.96 -15.36
CA ARG A 150 0.50 -1.01 -16.29
C ARG A 150 1.49 -0.31 -17.25
N VAL A 151 2.63 -0.94 -17.57
CA VAL A 151 3.69 -0.41 -18.44
C VAL A 151 3.20 0.08 -19.82
N PRO A 152 2.19 -0.53 -20.49
CA PRO A 152 1.65 0.03 -21.73
C PRO A 152 1.21 1.50 -21.62
N TYR A 153 0.75 1.94 -20.45
CA TYR A 153 0.33 3.33 -20.22
C TYR A 153 1.50 4.33 -20.17
N ASN A 154 2.71 3.89 -19.77
CA ASN A 154 3.92 4.71 -19.83
C ASN A 154 4.35 5.04 -21.28
N TYR A 155 4.13 4.10 -22.21
CA TYR A 155 4.31 4.36 -23.64
C TYR A 155 3.18 5.22 -24.21
N LEU A 156 1.92 4.90 -23.87
CA LEU A 156 0.74 5.62 -24.35
C LEU A 156 0.77 7.10 -23.96
N GLN A 157 1.11 7.46 -22.72
CA GLN A 157 1.12 8.87 -22.30
C GLN A 157 2.06 9.73 -23.17
N ARG A 158 3.26 9.22 -23.47
CA ARG A 158 4.21 9.92 -24.35
C ARG A 158 3.72 10.00 -25.79
N ALA A 159 3.13 8.92 -26.31
CA ALA A 159 2.57 8.89 -27.65
C ALA A 159 1.38 9.87 -27.79
N TYR A 160 0.50 9.95 -26.78
CA TYR A 160 -0.61 10.90 -26.75
C TYR A 160 -0.13 12.37 -26.74
N ILE A 161 0.90 12.72 -25.96
CA ILE A 161 1.51 14.06 -26.02
C ILE A 161 2.02 14.38 -27.43
N LYS A 162 2.69 13.42 -28.09
CA LYS A 162 3.20 13.60 -29.47
C LYS A 162 2.08 13.75 -30.51
N LEU A 163 0.91 13.19 -30.25
CA LEU A 163 -0.31 13.34 -31.06
C LEU A 163 -1.21 14.50 -30.60
N ASN A 164 -0.76 15.34 -29.67
CA ASN A 164 -1.51 16.48 -29.10
C ASN A 164 -2.83 16.08 -28.42
N GLN A 165 -2.90 14.88 -27.82
CA GLN A 165 -4.05 14.34 -27.08
C GLN A 165 -3.82 14.45 -25.56
N LEU A 166 -3.83 15.68 -25.04
CA LEU A 166 -3.39 15.97 -23.67
C LEU A 166 -4.22 15.28 -22.57
N GLU A 167 -5.54 15.23 -22.70
CA GLU A 167 -6.43 14.59 -21.72
C GLU A 167 -6.08 13.10 -21.55
N LYS A 168 -6.02 12.35 -22.65
CA LYS A 168 -5.59 10.94 -22.66
C LYS A 168 -4.17 10.74 -22.13
N ALA A 169 -3.27 11.70 -22.33
CA ALA A 169 -1.92 11.65 -21.78
C ALA A 169 -1.93 11.73 -20.24
N VAL A 170 -2.77 12.59 -19.66
CA VAL A 170 -2.98 12.69 -18.21
C VAL A 170 -3.59 11.40 -17.66
N GLU A 171 -4.65 10.88 -18.28
CA GLU A 171 -5.29 9.61 -17.86
C GLU A 171 -4.31 8.43 -17.90
N ALA A 172 -3.51 8.30 -18.96
CA ALA A 172 -2.51 7.24 -19.09
C ALA A 172 -1.35 7.42 -18.10
N ALA A 173 -0.85 8.65 -17.91
CA ALA A 173 0.19 8.95 -16.94
C ALA A 173 -0.26 8.61 -15.51
N HIS A 174 -1.48 8.99 -15.15
CA HIS A 174 -2.11 8.68 -13.88
C HIS A 174 -2.32 7.17 -13.69
N THR A 175 -2.91 6.49 -14.68
CA THR A 175 -3.12 5.03 -14.66
C THR A 175 -1.82 4.26 -14.43
N PHE A 176 -0.70 4.69 -15.02
CA PHE A 176 0.62 4.13 -14.75
C PHE A 176 1.14 4.46 -13.35
N PHE A 177 1.02 5.73 -12.92
CA PHE A 177 1.46 6.20 -11.60
C PHE A 177 0.79 5.43 -10.45
N MET A 178 -0.52 5.15 -10.55
CA MET A 178 -1.23 4.34 -9.56
C MET A 178 -0.65 2.93 -9.37
N ALA A 179 -0.01 2.35 -10.40
CA ALA A 179 0.70 1.07 -10.27
C ALA A 179 2.22 1.22 -10.00
N ASN A 180 2.76 2.45 -10.00
CA ASN A 180 4.19 2.74 -9.87
C ASN A 180 4.41 4.10 -9.15
N PRO A 181 3.94 4.26 -7.88
CA PRO A 181 3.97 5.56 -7.19
C PRO A 181 5.39 6.13 -7.02
N GLU A 182 6.39 5.26 -6.88
CA GLU A 182 7.81 5.62 -6.77
C GLU A 182 8.44 6.17 -8.08
N HIS A 183 7.70 6.19 -9.20
CA HIS A 183 8.22 6.59 -10.50
C HIS A 183 8.27 8.11 -10.65
N MET A 184 9.26 8.76 -10.02
CA MET A 184 9.43 10.22 -9.96
C MET A 184 9.26 10.96 -11.30
N GLU A 185 9.74 10.42 -12.43
CA GLU A 185 9.55 11.05 -13.75
C GLU A 185 8.07 11.16 -14.13
N MET A 186 7.24 10.19 -13.73
CA MET A 186 5.81 10.21 -14.04
C MET A 186 5.08 11.26 -13.19
N GLN A 187 5.43 11.39 -11.92
CA GLN A 187 4.90 12.43 -11.04
C GLN A 187 5.15 13.83 -11.64
N GLN A 188 6.36 14.08 -12.13
CA GLN A 188 6.69 15.34 -12.83
C GLN A 188 5.93 15.48 -14.15
N ASN A 189 5.76 14.41 -14.93
CA ASN A 189 5.00 14.44 -16.19
C ASN A 189 3.52 14.79 -15.95
N ILE A 190 2.86 14.21 -14.93
CA ILE A 190 1.46 14.52 -14.58
C ILE A 190 1.31 16.02 -14.26
N GLU A 191 2.21 16.58 -13.45
CA GLU A 191 2.14 17.98 -13.04
C GLU A 191 2.46 18.95 -14.20
N ASN A 192 3.39 18.57 -15.08
CA ASN A 192 3.64 19.27 -16.34
C ASN A 192 2.38 19.29 -17.23
N TYR A 193 1.68 18.15 -17.36
CA TYR A 193 0.49 18.03 -18.21
C TYR A 193 -0.70 18.82 -17.65
N ARG A 194 -0.89 18.85 -16.32
CA ARG A 194 -1.85 19.75 -15.65
C ARG A 194 -1.56 21.23 -15.97
N THR A 195 -0.29 21.63 -15.84
CA THR A 195 0.15 23.00 -16.14
C THR A 195 -0.10 23.34 -17.61
N MET A 196 0.21 22.42 -18.54
CA MET A 196 -0.02 22.59 -19.98
C MET A 196 -1.51 22.68 -20.34
N ALA A 197 -2.39 22.00 -19.60
CA ALA A 197 -3.84 22.03 -19.82
C ALA A 197 -4.48 23.36 -19.36
N GLY A 198 -3.80 24.15 -18.53
CA GLY A 198 -4.30 25.41 -18.00
C GLY A 198 -5.47 25.26 -17.03
N VAL A 199 -5.68 24.06 -16.48
CA VAL A 199 -6.83 23.71 -15.63
C VAL A 199 -6.37 22.83 -14.47
N GLU A 200 -6.38 23.38 -13.25
CA GLU A 200 -6.14 22.63 -12.00
C GLU A 200 -7.17 21.52 -11.76
N ALA A 201 -8.32 21.60 -12.45
CA ALA A 201 -9.47 20.70 -12.34
C ALA A 201 -9.54 19.59 -13.41
N LEU A 202 -8.43 19.24 -14.10
CA LEU A 202 -8.41 18.01 -14.88
C LEU A 202 -8.52 16.81 -13.91
N GLN A 203 -9.65 16.11 -13.99
CA GLN A 203 -9.91 14.94 -13.16
C GLN A 203 -8.88 13.86 -13.46
N LEU A 204 -8.11 13.46 -12.44
CA LEU A 204 -7.29 12.27 -12.53
C LEU A 204 -8.22 11.05 -12.56
N VAL A 205 -8.07 10.22 -13.59
CA VAL A 205 -8.85 8.99 -13.78
C VAL A 205 -7.87 7.84 -13.93
N ASP A 206 -8.02 6.80 -13.10
CA ASP A 206 -7.37 5.52 -13.32
C ASP A 206 -8.26 4.66 -14.25
N LEU A 207 -7.78 4.41 -15.47
CA LEU A 207 -8.48 3.64 -16.50
C LEU A 207 -8.59 2.13 -16.18
N GLU A 208 -7.94 1.70 -15.10
CA GLU A 208 -7.97 0.35 -14.55
C GLU A 208 -8.26 0.33 -13.03
N ALA A 209 -8.96 1.35 -12.52
CA ALA A 209 -9.47 1.37 -11.15
C ALA A 209 -10.29 0.10 -10.85
N LYS A 210 -10.09 -0.50 -9.66
CA LYS A 210 -10.89 -1.64 -9.19
C LYS A 210 -12.18 -1.11 -8.53
N PRO A 211 -13.39 -1.42 -9.03
CA PRO A 211 -14.63 -0.80 -8.54
C PRO A 211 -14.83 -0.88 -7.03
N HIS A 212 -14.55 -2.04 -6.43
CA HIS A 212 -14.75 -2.23 -4.99
C HIS A 212 -13.81 -1.37 -4.13
N LEU A 213 -12.62 -1.03 -4.62
CA LEU A 213 -11.70 -0.11 -3.94
C LEU A 213 -12.20 1.34 -4.05
N GLU A 214 -12.69 1.76 -5.22
CA GLU A 214 -13.29 3.09 -5.42
C GLU A 214 -14.53 3.27 -4.52
N SER A 215 -15.43 2.28 -4.52
CA SER A 215 -16.63 2.28 -3.67
C SER A 215 -16.27 2.28 -2.18
N TYR A 216 -15.23 1.55 -1.77
CA TYR A 216 -14.75 1.57 -0.38
C TYR A 216 -14.20 2.95 0.01
N SER A 217 -13.31 3.52 -0.80
CA SER A 217 -12.71 4.84 -0.55
C SER A 217 -13.77 5.96 -0.53
N ALA A 218 -14.79 5.87 -1.39
CA ALA A 218 -15.94 6.77 -1.32
C ALA A 218 -16.75 6.57 -0.03
N GLY A 219 -16.96 5.33 0.41
CA GLY A 219 -17.62 5.02 1.69
C GLY A 219 -16.91 5.62 2.89
N VAL A 220 -15.59 5.45 2.98
CA VAL A 220 -14.74 6.04 4.05
C VAL A 220 -14.88 7.56 4.04
N LYS A 221 -14.73 8.21 2.87
CA LYS A 221 -14.84 9.66 2.74
C LYS A 221 -16.21 10.22 3.16
N HIS A 222 -17.31 9.54 2.84
CA HIS A 222 -18.64 9.96 3.30
C HIS A 222 -18.82 9.71 4.80
N TYR A 223 -18.27 8.62 5.34
CA TYR A 223 -18.28 8.37 6.78
C TYR A 223 -17.54 9.48 7.55
N GLU A 224 -16.33 9.84 7.12
CA GLU A 224 -15.52 10.90 7.75
C GLU A 224 -16.20 12.28 7.70
N ALA A 225 -17.18 12.46 6.81
CA ALA A 225 -18.02 13.65 6.70
C ALA A 225 -19.35 13.57 7.49
N ASP A 226 -19.52 12.57 8.38
CA ASP A 226 -20.77 12.25 9.10
C ASP A 226 -21.99 11.98 8.17
N ASP A 227 -21.77 11.65 6.90
CA ASP A 227 -22.80 11.40 5.88
C ASP A 227 -23.11 9.89 5.79
N PHE A 228 -23.73 9.38 6.85
CA PHE A 228 -23.91 7.94 7.06
C PHE A 228 -24.79 7.26 6.00
N GLU A 229 -25.82 7.93 5.49
CA GLU A 229 -26.67 7.40 4.42
C GLU A 229 -25.90 7.16 3.12
N LEU A 230 -25.00 8.07 2.72
CA LEU A 230 -24.14 7.84 1.55
C LEU A 230 -22.98 6.90 1.87
N ALA A 231 -22.43 6.91 3.09
CA ALA A 231 -21.44 5.94 3.53
C ALA A 231 -21.98 4.50 3.41
N ILE A 232 -23.16 4.21 3.97
CA ILE A 232 -23.87 2.92 3.84
C ILE A 232 -23.99 2.52 2.38
N LYS A 233 -24.52 3.41 1.54
CA LYS A 233 -24.72 3.14 0.11
C LYS A 233 -23.42 2.71 -0.59
N TYR A 234 -22.31 3.37 -0.28
CA TYR A 234 -21.01 3.08 -0.89
C TYR A 234 -20.35 1.82 -0.31
N PHE A 235 -20.40 1.57 0.99
CA PHE A 235 -19.90 0.32 1.58
C PHE A 235 -20.73 -0.91 1.13
N GLU A 236 -22.05 -0.78 1.02
CA GLU A 236 -22.92 -1.82 0.44
C GLU A 236 -22.66 -2.05 -1.05
N GLN A 237 -22.18 -1.04 -1.77
CA GLN A 237 -21.70 -1.21 -3.14
C GLN A 237 -20.34 -1.91 -3.16
N ALA A 238 -19.40 -1.49 -2.30
CA ALA A 238 -18.08 -2.07 -2.17
C ALA A 238 -18.11 -3.58 -1.83
N LEU A 239 -18.95 -4.01 -0.87
CA LEU A 239 -19.13 -5.43 -0.54
C LEU A 239 -19.65 -6.25 -1.74
N ARG A 240 -20.68 -5.75 -2.45
CA ARG A 240 -21.24 -6.45 -3.62
C ARG A 240 -20.22 -6.56 -4.75
N GLU A 241 -19.43 -5.51 -4.98
CA GLU A 241 -18.35 -5.51 -5.97
C GLU A 241 -17.20 -6.42 -5.55
N TYR A 242 -16.81 -6.41 -4.26
CA TYR A 242 -15.79 -7.29 -3.69
C TYR A 242 -16.13 -8.77 -3.88
N TYR A 243 -17.33 -9.22 -3.51
CA TYR A 243 -17.72 -10.62 -3.69
C TYR A 243 -17.86 -11.04 -5.17
N SER A 244 -18.18 -10.09 -6.06
CA SER A 244 -18.12 -10.31 -7.52
C SER A 244 -16.68 -10.51 -8.01
N GLU A 245 -15.74 -9.66 -7.57
CA GLU A 245 -14.32 -9.78 -7.91
C GLU A 245 -13.66 -11.01 -7.25
N ASP A 246 -14.06 -11.43 -6.04
CA ASP A 246 -13.57 -12.67 -5.40
C ASP A 246 -13.97 -13.88 -6.25
N THR A 247 -15.22 -13.89 -6.73
CA THR A 247 -15.71 -14.92 -7.65
C THR A 247 -14.95 -14.93 -8.98
N GLU A 248 -14.56 -13.77 -9.51
CA GLU A 248 -13.75 -13.67 -10.74
C GLU A 248 -12.28 -14.08 -10.50
N CYS A 249 -11.63 -13.59 -9.47
CA CYS A 249 -10.26 -13.94 -9.06
C CYS A 249 -10.13 -15.47 -8.92
N ARG A 250 -11.01 -16.08 -8.13
CA ARG A 250 -10.99 -17.53 -7.87
C ARG A 250 -11.27 -18.37 -9.12
N ALA A 251 -12.04 -17.83 -10.06
CA ALA A 251 -12.30 -18.45 -11.37
C ALA A 251 -11.13 -18.32 -12.37
N LEU A 252 -10.12 -17.50 -12.07
CA LEU A 252 -8.92 -17.33 -12.89
C LEU A 252 -7.72 -18.17 -12.38
N CYS A 253 -7.80 -18.69 -11.15
CA CYS A 253 -6.78 -19.53 -10.51
C CYS A 253 -6.56 -20.92 -11.14
N GLU A 254 -7.35 -21.33 -12.13
CA GLU A 254 -7.33 -22.69 -12.74
C GLU A 254 -6.08 -23.01 -13.60
N GLY A 255 -5.06 -22.17 -13.55
CA GLY A 255 -3.75 -22.40 -14.20
C GLY A 255 -2.75 -23.08 -13.27
N PRO A 256 -1.61 -23.56 -13.81
CA PRO A 256 -0.47 -23.91 -12.97
C PRO A 256 0.02 -22.65 -12.25
N GLN A 257 0.22 -22.76 -10.94
CA GLN A 257 0.77 -21.66 -10.13
C GLN A 257 2.26 -21.88 -9.91
N ARG A 258 3.01 -20.80 -9.72
CA ARG A 258 4.43 -20.85 -9.35
C ARG A 258 4.56 -20.25 -7.96
N PHE A 259 4.98 -21.07 -6.99
CA PHE A 259 5.47 -20.60 -5.71
C PHE A 259 6.99 -20.49 -5.80
N GLU A 260 7.58 -19.44 -5.25
CA GLU A 260 9.02 -19.15 -5.40
C GLU A 260 9.92 -20.25 -4.81
N GLU A 261 9.39 -21.05 -3.88
CA GLU A 261 10.09 -22.17 -3.22
C GLU A 261 9.72 -23.57 -3.77
N TYR A 262 8.84 -23.69 -4.77
CA TYR A 262 8.30 -24.99 -5.22
C TYR A 262 8.51 -25.23 -6.73
N GLU A 263 9.48 -26.08 -7.08
CA GLU A 263 9.70 -26.53 -8.46
C GLU A 263 8.66 -27.57 -8.90
N TYR A 264 7.66 -27.10 -9.64
CA TYR A 264 6.63 -27.94 -10.28
C TYR A 264 7.23 -29.14 -11.03
N LEU A 265 6.94 -30.35 -10.54
CA LEU A 265 7.38 -31.62 -11.10
C LEU A 265 8.92 -31.75 -11.30
N GLY A 266 9.71 -31.16 -10.40
CA GLY A 266 11.16 -31.46 -10.30
C GLY A 266 11.46 -32.93 -9.97
N TYR A 267 10.45 -33.68 -9.51
CA TYR A 267 10.52 -35.11 -9.18
C TYR A 267 9.50 -35.94 -9.98
N LYS A 268 9.70 -37.27 -10.02
CA LYS A 268 8.80 -38.20 -10.71
C LYS A 268 7.56 -38.53 -9.86
N ALA A 269 6.61 -37.61 -9.83
CA ALA A 269 5.34 -37.77 -9.12
C ALA A 269 4.47 -38.92 -9.70
N GLY A 270 3.78 -39.63 -8.80
CA GLY A 270 2.68 -40.53 -9.14
C GLY A 270 1.39 -39.77 -9.52
N LEU A 271 0.37 -40.49 -10.00
CA LEU A 271 -0.90 -39.88 -10.45
C LEU A 271 -1.57 -39.03 -9.35
N TYR A 272 -1.72 -39.58 -8.15
CA TYR A 272 -2.40 -38.90 -7.05
C TYR A 272 -1.57 -37.74 -6.49
N GLU A 273 -0.24 -37.86 -6.45
CA GLU A 273 0.67 -36.77 -6.08
C GLU A 273 0.54 -35.59 -7.05
N ALA A 274 0.54 -35.84 -8.36
CA ALA A 274 0.38 -34.81 -9.38
C ALA A 274 -1.03 -34.17 -9.39
N ILE A 275 -2.07 -34.92 -9.02
CA ILE A 275 -3.42 -34.36 -8.82
C ILE A 275 -3.46 -33.48 -7.57
N ALA A 276 -2.87 -33.94 -6.46
CA ALA A 276 -2.86 -33.22 -5.19
C ALA A 276 -2.07 -31.92 -5.31
N ASP A 277 -0.83 -31.96 -5.82
CA ASP A 277 0.00 -30.77 -6.07
C ASP A 277 -0.73 -29.72 -6.92
N HIS A 278 -1.28 -30.12 -8.07
CA HIS A 278 -1.97 -29.16 -8.93
C HIS A 278 -3.28 -28.62 -8.32
N TYR A 279 -4.02 -29.45 -7.58
CA TYR A 279 -5.19 -28.96 -6.83
C TYR A 279 -4.80 -27.99 -5.73
N MET A 280 -3.69 -28.26 -5.03
CA MET A 280 -3.13 -27.38 -4.00
C MET A 280 -2.70 -26.04 -4.54
N GLN A 281 -2.05 -25.99 -5.70
CA GLN A 281 -1.74 -24.74 -6.41
C GLN A 281 -2.98 -23.90 -6.66
N VAL A 282 -4.03 -24.49 -7.23
CA VAL A 282 -5.29 -23.80 -7.52
C VAL A 282 -5.95 -23.32 -6.21
N LEU A 283 -5.95 -24.16 -5.18
CA LEU A 283 -6.57 -23.85 -3.89
C LEU A 283 -5.87 -22.68 -3.18
N VAL A 284 -4.53 -22.67 -3.12
CA VAL A 284 -3.76 -21.56 -2.52
C VAL A 284 -4.00 -20.26 -3.29
N CYS A 285 -4.02 -20.28 -4.63
CA CYS A 285 -4.39 -19.08 -5.41
C CYS A 285 -5.80 -18.58 -5.07
N GLN A 286 -6.77 -19.49 -4.90
CA GLN A 286 -8.15 -19.13 -4.55
C GLN A 286 -8.27 -18.58 -3.12
N HIS A 287 -7.41 -19.04 -2.21
CA HIS A 287 -7.29 -18.58 -0.83
C HIS A 287 -6.71 -17.17 -0.78
N GLU A 288 -5.61 -16.93 -1.50
CA GLU A 288 -4.91 -15.65 -1.62
C GLU A 288 -5.73 -14.52 -2.29
N CYS A 289 -6.87 -14.82 -2.92
CA CYS A 289 -7.75 -13.80 -3.51
C CYS A 289 -8.17 -12.72 -2.50
N VAL A 290 -8.34 -13.05 -1.21
CA VAL A 290 -8.60 -12.05 -0.16
C VAL A 290 -7.52 -10.96 -0.13
N ARG A 291 -6.26 -11.34 -0.33
CA ARG A 291 -5.12 -10.43 -0.37
C ARG A 291 -5.04 -9.67 -1.69
N GLU A 292 -5.22 -10.33 -2.84
CA GLU A 292 -5.21 -9.67 -4.16
C GLU A 292 -6.31 -8.58 -4.26
N LEU A 293 -7.48 -8.83 -3.66
CA LEU A 293 -8.58 -7.87 -3.64
C LEU A 293 -8.33 -6.70 -2.67
N ALA A 294 -7.73 -6.95 -1.51
CA ALA A 294 -7.37 -5.92 -0.54
C ALA A 294 -6.11 -5.11 -0.93
N THR A 295 -5.31 -5.58 -1.90
CA THR A 295 -4.09 -4.89 -2.34
C THR A 295 -4.38 -3.87 -3.46
N ARG A 296 -3.98 -2.62 -3.23
CA ARG A 296 -4.04 -1.56 -4.26
C ARG A 296 -3.05 -1.82 -5.40
N PRO A 297 -3.29 -1.28 -6.61
CA PRO A 297 -2.25 -1.22 -7.65
C PRO A 297 -0.94 -0.64 -7.09
N GLY A 298 0.21 -1.19 -7.51
CA GLY A 298 1.53 -0.68 -7.14
C GLY A 298 1.99 -0.88 -5.69
N ARG A 299 1.13 -1.41 -4.80
CA ARG A 299 1.47 -1.77 -3.41
C ARG A 299 1.80 -3.26 -3.30
N LEU A 300 2.56 -3.63 -2.26
CA LEU A 300 2.87 -5.04 -1.94
C LEU A 300 1.92 -5.59 -0.86
N SER A 301 1.51 -4.73 0.06
CA SER A 301 0.71 -5.05 1.24
C SER A 301 -0.77 -4.80 0.99
N PRO A 302 -1.67 -5.66 1.49
CA PRO A 302 -3.10 -5.39 1.47
C PRO A 302 -3.44 -4.25 2.45
N ILE A 303 -4.58 -3.60 2.23
CA ILE A 303 -5.25 -2.82 3.28
C ILE A 303 -5.53 -3.78 4.46
N GLU A 304 -5.04 -3.47 5.64
CA GLU A 304 -5.22 -4.32 6.83
C GLU A 304 -6.72 -4.47 7.15
N ASN A 305 -7.14 -5.68 7.51
CA ASN A 305 -8.53 -5.99 7.84
C ASN A 305 -9.58 -5.53 6.80
N PHE A 306 -9.19 -5.35 5.52
CA PHE A 306 -10.04 -4.74 4.49
C PHE A 306 -11.49 -5.25 4.47
N LEU A 307 -11.68 -6.57 4.48
CA LEU A 307 -13.02 -7.18 4.51
C LEU A 307 -13.74 -6.91 5.85
N PRO A 308 -13.21 -7.29 7.04
CA PRO A 308 -13.82 -6.94 8.33
C PRO A 308 -14.16 -5.45 8.48
N LEU A 309 -13.31 -4.54 8.02
CA LEU A 309 -13.54 -3.09 8.12
C LEU A 309 -14.86 -2.66 7.44
N HIS A 310 -15.29 -3.28 6.34
CA HIS A 310 -16.59 -2.94 5.75
C HIS A 310 -17.74 -3.13 6.75
N TYR A 311 -17.70 -4.22 7.52
CA TYR A 311 -18.71 -4.53 8.55
C TYR A 311 -18.57 -3.62 9.77
N ASP A 312 -17.34 -3.21 10.10
CA ASP A 312 -17.08 -2.24 11.18
C ASP A 312 -17.57 -0.82 10.84
N TYR A 313 -17.36 -0.36 9.59
CA TYR A 313 -17.96 0.88 9.09
C TYR A 313 -19.49 0.79 9.03
N LEU A 314 -20.03 -0.32 8.52
CA LEU A 314 -21.47 -0.52 8.38
C LEU A 314 -22.20 -0.64 9.72
N GLN A 315 -21.64 -1.30 10.75
CA GLN A 315 -22.32 -1.43 12.05
C GLN A 315 -22.66 -0.06 12.64
N PHE A 316 -21.68 0.85 12.65
CA PHE A 316 -21.86 2.18 13.21
C PHE A 316 -22.73 3.06 12.31
N ALA A 317 -22.52 3.00 10.99
CA ALA A 317 -23.32 3.81 10.08
C ALA A 317 -24.80 3.41 10.14
N TYR A 318 -25.12 2.11 10.18
CA TYR A 318 -26.50 1.61 10.38
C TYR A 318 -27.07 2.03 11.73
N TYR A 319 -26.28 2.00 12.81
CA TYR A 319 -26.68 2.51 14.11
C TYR A 319 -27.03 4.01 14.07
N ARG A 320 -26.19 4.84 13.43
CA ARG A 320 -26.41 6.30 13.34
C ARG A 320 -27.67 6.68 12.57
N VAL A 321 -28.14 5.86 11.63
CA VAL A 321 -29.42 6.04 10.90
C VAL A 321 -30.60 5.29 11.53
N GLY A 322 -30.41 4.61 12.67
CA GLY A 322 -31.47 3.91 13.42
C GLY A 322 -31.82 2.51 12.92
N GLU A 323 -31.05 1.90 12.03
CA GLU A 323 -31.28 0.55 11.51
C GLU A 323 -30.59 -0.53 12.38
N TYR A 324 -30.96 -0.61 13.67
CA TYR A 324 -30.27 -1.40 14.70
C TYR A 324 -30.13 -2.90 14.37
N VAL A 325 -31.11 -3.51 13.68
CA VAL A 325 -31.01 -4.92 13.24
C VAL A 325 -29.82 -5.12 12.30
N LYS A 326 -29.61 -4.23 11.31
CA LYS A 326 -28.48 -4.32 10.39
C LYS A 326 -27.16 -3.97 11.06
N ALA A 327 -27.18 -3.03 12.03
CA ALA A 327 -26.02 -2.73 12.86
C ALA A 327 -25.55 -3.99 13.59
N LEU A 328 -26.47 -4.72 14.21
CA LEU A 328 -26.23 -5.98 14.92
C LEU A 328 -25.77 -7.11 13.98
N GLU A 329 -26.39 -7.28 12.81
CA GLU A 329 -25.94 -8.24 11.78
C GLU A 329 -24.49 -7.99 11.36
N CYS A 330 -24.08 -6.72 11.23
CA CYS A 330 -22.73 -6.32 10.85
C CYS A 330 -21.73 -6.47 12.01
N ALA A 331 -22.11 -6.14 13.24
CA ALA A 331 -21.29 -6.36 14.43
C ALA A 331 -21.01 -7.86 14.65
N LYS A 332 -22.07 -8.70 14.62
CA LYS A 332 -21.95 -10.16 14.69
C LYS A 332 -21.13 -10.73 13.53
N ALA A 333 -21.20 -10.14 12.33
CA ALA A 333 -20.35 -10.50 11.21
C ALA A 333 -18.87 -10.21 11.49
N TYR A 334 -18.51 -8.97 11.90
CA TYR A 334 -17.12 -8.61 12.24
C TYR A 334 -16.50 -9.57 13.27
N LEU A 335 -17.26 -9.94 14.30
CA LEU A 335 -16.82 -10.88 15.35
C LEU A 335 -16.54 -12.32 14.84
N LEU A 336 -17.00 -12.72 13.64
CA LEU A 336 -16.61 -14.01 13.04
C LEU A 336 -15.12 -14.09 12.68
N LEU A 337 -14.48 -12.93 12.50
CA LEU A 337 -13.05 -12.76 12.20
C LEU A 337 -12.27 -12.23 13.42
N HIS A 338 -12.90 -11.39 14.25
CA HIS A 338 -12.31 -10.81 15.47
C HIS A 338 -13.13 -11.15 16.72
N PRO A 339 -13.18 -12.43 17.17
CA PRO A 339 -14.09 -12.87 18.24
C PRO A 339 -13.76 -12.31 19.63
N ASP A 340 -12.55 -11.77 19.83
CA ASP A 340 -12.09 -11.21 21.10
C ASP A 340 -12.04 -9.66 21.10
N ASP A 341 -12.76 -8.99 20.19
CA ASP A 341 -12.80 -7.52 20.14
C ASP A 341 -13.82 -6.98 21.16
N GLU A 342 -13.33 -6.66 22.37
CA GLU A 342 -14.13 -6.20 23.51
C GLU A 342 -15.04 -5.02 23.14
N ASP A 343 -14.55 -4.05 22.35
CA ASP A 343 -15.34 -2.88 21.96
C ASP A 343 -16.51 -3.23 21.02
N VAL A 344 -16.38 -4.26 20.18
CA VAL A 344 -17.47 -4.71 19.29
C VAL A 344 -18.42 -5.69 20.01
N LEU A 345 -17.95 -6.39 21.04
CA LEU A 345 -18.82 -7.13 21.96
C LEU A 345 -19.72 -6.17 22.75
N ASP A 346 -19.17 -5.07 23.28
CA ASP A 346 -19.93 -3.99 23.91
C ASP A 346 -20.97 -3.39 22.93
N ASN A 347 -20.61 -3.19 21.65
CA ASN A 347 -21.55 -2.72 20.63
C ASN A 347 -22.69 -3.71 20.38
N VAL A 348 -22.43 -5.03 20.38
CA VAL A 348 -23.47 -6.06 20.24
C VAL A 348 -24.47 -5.94 21.39
N ASP A 349 -24.02 -5.97 22.64
CA ASP A 349 -24.88 -5.84 23.83
C ASP A 349 -25.69 -4.53 23.78
N TYR A 350 -25.07 -3.43 23.33
CA TYR A 350 -25.73 -2.14 23.18
C TYR A 350 -26.79 -2.14 22.07
N TYR A 351 -26.50 -2.66 20.88
CA TYR A 351 -27.48 -2.74 19.79
C TYR A 351 -28.64 -3.68 20.12
N GLU A 352 -28.38 -4.79 20.82
CA GLU A 352 -29.43 -5.68 21.31
C GLU A 352 -30.38 -4.97 22.31
N SER A 353 -29.85 -4.05 23.14
CA SER A 353 -30.65 -3.24 24.06
C SER A 353 -31.54 -2.17 23.38
N LEU A 354 -31.30 -1.86 22.10
CA LEU A 354 -32.04 -0.88 21.30
C LEU A 354 -33.12 -1.50 20.41
N LEU A 355 -33.24 -2.83 20.41
CA LEU A 355 -34.27 -3.53 19.64
C LEU A 355 -35.66 -3.40 20.30
N ASP A 356 -36.70 -3.26 19.49
CA ASP A 356 -38.09 -3.30 19.96
C ASP A 356 -38.42 -4.66 20.59
N ASP A 357 -39.29 -4.68 21.62
CA ASP A 357 -39.82 -5.87 22.33
C ASP A 357 -40.37 -7.01 21.42
N SER A 358 -40.58 -6.72 20.13
CA SER A 358 -41.06 -7.68 19.13
C SER A 358 -39.95 -8.46 18.40
N SER A 359 -38.69 -8.06 18.58
CA SER A 359 -37.52 -8.65 17.93
C SER A 359 -36.73 -9.50 18.91
N ASP A 360 -36.51 -10.78 18.61
CA ASP A 360 -35.65 -11.66 19.40
C ASP A 360 -34.17 -11.47 18.98
N PRO A 361 -33.28 -10.93 19.82
CA PRO A 361 -31.88 -10.71 19.46
C PRO A 361 -31.14 -12.01 19.11
N ALA A 362 -31.55 -13.14 19.70
CA ALA A 362 -30.99 -14.46 19.42
C ALA A 362 -31.42 -15.02 18.04
N SER A 363 -32.40 -14.40 17.38
CA SER A 363 -32.80 -14.72 16.00
C SER A 363 -32.02 -13.92 14.94
N ILE A 364 -31.28 -12.89 15.35
CA ILE A 364 -30.47 -12.05 14.46
C ILE A 364 -29.05 -12.63 14.40
N GLU A 365 -28.76 -13.27 13.27
CA GLU A 365 -27.50 -13.93 12.98
C GLU A 365 -26.44 -12.97 12.39
N ALA A 366 -25.20 -13.42 12.34
CA ALA A 366 -24.16 -12.74 11.56
C ALA A 366 -24.52 -12.72 10.06
N ARG A 367 -24.25 -11.60 9.38
CA ARG A 367 -24.59 -11.40 7.96
C ARG A 367 -24.09 -12.54 7.06
N GLU A 368 -25.00 -13.04 6.21
CA GLU A 368 -24.83 -14.30 5.47
C GLU A 368 -23.59 -14.33 4.56
N ASP A 369 -23.27 -13.20 3.92
CA ASP A 369 -22.14 -13.09 2.99
C ASP A 369 -20.78 -13.35 3.67
N LEU A 370 -20.54 -12.76 4.84
CA LEU A 370 -19.34 -13.03 5.63
C LEU A 370 -19.38 -14.41 6.29
N ALA A 371 -20.54 -14.86 6.77
CA ALA A 371 -20.67 -16.20 7.35
C ALA A 371 -20.30 -17.30 6.32
N MET A 372 -20.75 -17.16 5.08
CA MET A 372 -20.35 -18.03 3.96
C MET A 372 -18.86 -17.92 3.65
N PHE A 373 -18.32 -16.70 3.58
CA PHE A 373 -16.89 -16.46 3.33
C PHE A 373 -16.00 -17.10 4.40
N VAL A 374 -16.27 -16.85 5.68
CA VAL A 374 -15.50 -17.36 6.82
C VAL A 374 -15.54 -18.87 6.87
N LYS A 375 -16.72 -19.47 6.64
CA LYS A 375 -16.88 -20.93 6.57
C LYS A 375 -16.03 -21.53 5.45
N ARG A 376 -16.08 -20.94 4.24
CA ARG A 376 -15.26 -21.35 3.09
C ARG A 376 -13.77 -21.24 3.42
N HIS A 377 -13.31 -20.05 3.82
CA HIS A 377 -11.91 -19.75 4.08
C HIS A 377 -11.29 -20.61 5.19
N LYS A 378 -12.06 -20.96 6.24
CA LYS A 378 -11.60 -21.88 7.29
C LYS A 378 -11.38 -23.30 6.74
N MET A 379 -12.32 -23.86 5.97
CA MET A 379 -12.15 -25.18 5.34
C MET A 379 -10.99 -25.22 4.33
N GLU A 380 -10.75 -24.11 3.62
CA GLU A 380 -9.64 -23.98 2.66
C GLU A 380 -8.30 -23.94 3.40
N SER A 381 -8.19 -23.13 4.46
CA SER A 381 -7.02 -23.06 5.35
C SER A 381 -6.65 -24.41 5.96
N GLU A 382 -7.63 -25.13 6.51
CA GLU A 382 -7.45 -26.47 7.11
C GLU A 382 -6.93 -27.48 6.08
N LEU A 383 -7.52 -27.49 4.87
CA LEU A 383 -7.08 -28.38 3.79
C LEU A 383 -5.68 -28.03 3.30
N ILE A 384 -5.32 -26.75 3.19
CA ILE A 384 -3.98 -26.33 2.77
C ILE A 384 -2.93 -26.76 3.80
N LYS A 385 -3.17 -26.52 5.09
CA LYS A 385 -2.26 -26.93 6.18
C LYS A 385 -2.08 -28.44 6.22
N SER A 386 -3.16 -29.20 6.15
CA SER A 386 -3.12 -30.67 6.12
C SER A 386 -2.35 -31.21 4.91
N ALA A 387 -2.50 -30.60 3.73
CA ALA A 387 -1.76 -30.98 2.54
C ALA A 387 -0.27 -30.60 2.60
N ALA A 388 0.07 -29.45 3.20
CA ALA A 388 1.45 -29.03 3.42
C ALA A 388 2.21 -30.03 4.32
N GLU A 389 1.60 -30.39 5.46
CA GLU A 389 2.13 -31.43 6.36
C GLU A 389 2.24 -32.79 5.66
N GLY A 390 1.20 -33.21 4.93
CA GLY A 390 1.14 -34.53 4.29
C GLY A 390 2.04 -34.71 3.05
N LEU A 391 2.35 -33.63 2.34
CA LEU A 391 3.19 -33.63 1.14
C LEU A 391 4.60 -33.07 1.38
N GLY A 392 4.90 -32.61 2.60
CA GLY A 392 6.25 -32.22 3.02
C GLY A 392 6.73 -30.88 2.48
N PHE A 393 5.83 -29.90 2.26
CA PHE A 393 6.20 -28.53 1.89
C PHE A 393 5.85 -27.54 2.99
N SER A 394 6.57 -26.41 3.05
CA SER A 394 6.26 -25.32 3.98
C SER A 394 5.09 -24.51 3.44
N TYR A 395 4.08 -24.28 4.28
CA TYR A 395 3.05 -23.27 4.05
C TYR A 395 2.85 -22.46 5.32
N THR A 396 3.14 -21.16 5.24
CA THR A 396 2.81 -20.19 6.27
C THR A 396 1.67 -19.34 5.75
N GLU A 397 0.49 -19.50 6.35
CA GLU A 397 -0.67 -18.66 6.03
C GLU A 397 -0.41 -17.21 6.46
N PRO A 398 -0.58 -16.22 5.56
CA PRO A 398 -0.50 -14.81 5.95
C PRO A 398 -1.54 -14.47 7.01
N ASN A 399 -1.21 -13.60 7.96
CA ASN A 399 -2.19 -13.14 8.95
C ASN A 399 -3.11 -12.07 8.33
N TYR A 400 -4.27 -12.51 7.84
CA TYR A 400 -5.28 -11.64 7.23
C TYR A 400 -6.10 -10.82 8.24
N TRP A 401 -6.12 -11.23 9.52
CA TRP A 401 -7.02 -10.71 10.55
C TRP A 401 -6.20 -10.14 11.70
N ILE A 402 -5.65 -8.94 11.51
CA ILE A 402 -4.71 -8.32 12.44
C ILE A 402 -5.49 -7.65 13.58
N ARG A 403 -5.31 -8.13 14.82
CA ARG A 403 -5.97 -7.60 16.03
C ARG A 403 -5.76 -6.10 16.27
N TYR A 404 -4.78 -5.50 15.60
CA TYR A 404 -4.31 -4.13 15.78
C TYR A 404 -4.45 -3.25 14.52
N GLY A 405 -5.34 -3.62 13.59
CA GLY A 405 -5.72 -2.83 12.40
C GLY A 405 -7.19 -2.41 12.40
N GLY A 406 -7.77 -2.16 13.58
CA GLY A 406 -9.12 -1.56 13.70
C GLY A 406 -9.08 -0.04 13.54
N ARG A 407 -10.25 0.57 13.35
CA ARG A 407 -10.39 2.00 13.05
C ARG A 407 -9.76 2.90 14.13
N GLN A 408 -9.12 3.99 13.67
CA GLN A 408 -8.40 4.97 14.51
C GLN A 408 -9.10 6.33 14.54
N ASP A 409 -10.42 6.35 14.79
CA ASP A 409 -11.19 7.60 14.90
C ASP A 409 -11.87 7.76 16.26
N GLU A 410 -12.19 9.01 16.62
CA GLU A 410 -12.88 9.38 17.87
C GLU A 410 -14.34 8.88 17.92
N ASN A 411 -14.86 8.32 16.82
CA ASN A 411 -16.21 7.80 16.70
C ASN A 411 -16.34 6.33 17.14
N ARG A 412 -15.25 5.67 17.59
CA ARG A 412 -15.34 4.41 18.35
C ARG A 412 -16.18 4.67 19.61
N VAL A 413 -17.40 4.12 19.66
CA VAL A 413 -18.38 4.37 20.74
C VAL A 413 -17.70 4.15 22.11
N PRO A 414 -17.58 5.18 22.97
CA PRO A 414 -16.97 4.99 24.27
C PRO A 414 -17.85 4.09 25.16
N SER A 415 -17.29 3.00 25.67
CA SER A 415 -17.99 2.14 26.63
C SER A 415 -18.47 2.95 27.84
N GLY A 416 -19.79 3.02 28.00
CA GLY A 416 -20.45 3.48 29.21
C GLY A 416 -21.10 4.86 29.12
N VAL A 417 -22.42 4.86 28.87
CA VAL A 417 -23.28 5.95 29.34
C VAL A 417 -24.54 5.40 30.01
N ASN A 418 -24.47 5.20 31.33
CA ASN A 418 -25.64 5.46 32.16
C ASN A 418 -25.72 6.99 32.30
N VAL A 419 -26.65 7.62 31.57
CA VAL A 419 -26.89 9.06 31.68
C VAL A 419 -27.66 9.33 32.97
N GLU A 420 -27.08 10.07 33.92
CA GLU A 420 -27.80 11.14 34.65
C GLU A 420 -26.86 11.97 35.56
N GLY A 421 -26.71 13.26 35.22
CA GLY A 421 -26.53 14.35 36.21
C GLY A 421 -25.15 14.67 36.82
N ALA A 422 -24.82 15.97 36.76
CA ALA A 422 -23.97 16.75 37.68
C ALA A 422 -22.41 16.75 37.55
N GLU A 423 -21.92 17.95 37.20
CA GLU A 423 -20.71 18.68 37.64
C GLU A 423 -19.48 17.99 38.28
N VAL A 424 -18.33 18.20 37.61
CA VAL A 424 -16.99 18.57 38.15
C VAL A 424 -16.41 17.80 39.37
N HIS A 425 -15.57 16.79 39.10
CA HIS A 425 -14.12 16.78 39.40
C HIS A 425 -13.50 15.43 39.00
N GLY A 426 -12.21 15.39 38.65
CA GLY A 426 -11.58 14.20 38.06
C GLY A 426 -10.98 13.21 39.06
N LEU A 427 -10.65 12.00 38.57
CA LEU A 427 -9.46 11.21 38.95
C LEU A 427 -9.32 9.90 38.13
N SER A 428 -8.27 9.84 37.29
CA SER A 428 -7.24 8.78 37.29
C SER A 428 -7.60 7.27 37.21
N MET A 429 -7.30 6.70 36.03
CA MET A 429 -6.52 5.47 35.78
C MET A 429 -7.07 4.03 35.97
N GLY A 430 -6.98 3.27 34.87
CA GLY A 430 -6.43 1.90 34.83
C GLY A 430 -7.42 0.80 34.40
N LYS A 431 -7.06 -0.19 33.57
CA LYS A 431 -5.75 -0.60 33.02
C LYS A 431 -5.91 -1.33 31.67
N LYS A 432 -4.97 -1.15 30.73
CA LYS A 432 -4.77 -2.01 29.53
C LYS A 432 -3.37 -2.62 29.54
N SER A 433 -3.20 -3.80 28.93
CA SER A 433 -1.90 -4.37 28.53
C SER A 433 -2.08 -5.63 27.66
N PRO A 434 -1.25 -5.90 26.63
CA PRO A 434 -0.29 -5.01 25.96
C PRO A 434 -0.42 -5.04 24.43
N LYS A 435 -0.97 -3.98 23.82
CA LYS A 435 -0.25 -3.39 22.68
C LYS A 435 1.04 -2.78 23.22
N ILE A 436 2.08 -2.66 22.42
CA ILE A 436 3.09 -1.64 22.68
C ILE A 436 2.49 -0.31 22.17
N ASP A 437 1.42 0.14 22.86
CA ASP A 437 1.10 1.55 22.94
C ASP A 437 2.29 2.18 23.64
N ARG A 438 3.18 2.79 22.85
CA ARG A 438 4.08 3.78 23.41
C ARG A 438 3.20 4.97 23.76
N ASP A 439 3.05 5.27 25.05
CA ASP A 439 2.64 6.59 25.49
C ASP A 439 3.57 7.61 24.81
N LEU A 440 3.11 8.19 23.69
CA LEU A 440 3.86 9.16 22.90
C LEU A 440 3.94 10.44 23.73
N ARG A 441 5.03 10.54 24.49
CA ARG A 441 5.29 11.62 25.42
C ARG A 441 6.21 12.64 24.75
N GLU A 442 6.01 13.90 25.12
CA GLU A 442 6.81 15.02 24.63
C GLU A 442 6.94 16.09 25.72
N GLY A 443 7.80 17.07 25.51
CA GLY A 443 8.09 18.11 26.51
C GLY A 443 9.05 17.67 27.62
N GLY A 444 9.82 16.59 27.40
CA GLY A 444 10.90 16.20 28.30
C GLY A 444 12.03 17.25 28.37
N PRO A 445 12.92 17.17 29.38
CA PRO A 445 13.84 18.25 29.72
C PRO A 445 14.90 18.48 28.64
N LEU A 446 15.28 19.75 28.43
CA LEU A 446 16.44 20.09 27.61
C LEU A 446 17.73 19.82 28.38
N LEU A 447 18.54 18.88 27.89
CA LEU A 447 19.78 18.43 28.55
C LEU A 447 20.94 19.44 28.55
N TYR A 448 20.79 20.58 27.87
CA TYR A 448 21.87 21.54 27.63
C TYR A 448 21.37 22.98 27.83
N GLU A 449 22.00 23.71 28.75
CA GLU A 449 21.58 25.06 29.20
C GLU A 449 21.45 26.09 28.06
N ASN A 450 22.27 25.95 27.01
CA ASN A 450 22.33 26.92 25.90
C ASN A 450 21.28 26.67 24.80
N ILE A 451 20.49 25.58 24.86
CA ILE A 451 19.47 25.27 23.85
C ILE A 451 18.20 26.06 24.16
N THR A 452 17.63 26.68 23.13
CA THR A 452 16.39 27.45 23.25
C THR A 452 15.25 26.68 22.62
N PHE A 453 14.22 26.37 23.42
CA PHE A 453 12.95 25.86 22.90
C PHE A 453 12.26 26.93 22.05
N VAL A 454 11.76 26.57 20.87
CA VAL A 454 11.05 27.50 19.96
C VAL A 454 9.58 27.12 19.85
N TYR A 455 9.27 25.90 19.39
CA TYR A 455 7.90 25.41 19.20
C TYR A 455 7.76 23.92 19.56
N ASN A 456 6.60 23.55 20.13
CA ASN A 456 6.15 22.17 20.34
C ASN A 456 5.27 21.69 19.15
N SER A 457 4.72 20.48 19.27
CA SER A 457 3.80 19.87 18.33
C SER A 457 2.54 20.71 18.05
N GLU A 458 1.91 21.24 19.10
CA GLU A 458 0.73 22.12 19.00
C GLU A 458 1.03 23.37 18.16
N GLN A 459 2.12 24.08 18.45
CA GLN A 459 2.55 25.27 17.71
C GLN A 459 3.08 24.96 16.29
N LEU A 460 3.33 23.69 15.97
CA LEU A 460 3.71 23.19 14.65
C LEU A 460 2.56 22.44 13.96
N ASN A 461 1.32 22.57 14.45
CA ASN A 461 0.10 21.94 13.91
C ASN A 461 0.28 20.44 13.61
N GLY A 462 0.65 19.66 14.62
CA GLY A 462 0.74 18.20 14.52
C GLY A 462 1.10 17.53 15.85
N THR A 463 1.68 16.33 15.78
CA THR A 463 2.06 15.51 16.94
C THR A 463 3.53 15.08 16.87
N GLN A 464 4.17 14.92 18.04
CA GLN A 464 5.57 14.50 18.13
C GLN A 464 6.53 15.35 17.27
N ARG A 465 6.41 16.68 17.29
CA ARG A 465 7.30 17.64 16.63
C ARG A 465 7.99 18.55 17.66
N VAL A 466 9.20 19.00 17.35
CA VAL A 466 9.87 20.05 18.11
C VAL A 466 10.76 20.91 17.23
N LEU A 467 10.77 22.22 17.48
CA LEU A 467 11.74 23.16 16.94
C LEU A 467 12.59 23.75 18.06
N LEU A 468 13.91 23.62 17.92
CA LEU A 468 14.91 24.08 18.88
C LEU A 468 15.93 24.99 18.17
N ASP A 469 16.39 26.03 18.86
CA ASP A 469 17.48 26.91 18.42
C ASP A 469 18.72 26.73 19.33
N ASN A 470 19.88 27.20 18.86
CA ASN A 470 21.16 27.16 19.59
C ASN A 470 21.67 25.73 19.92
N VAL A 471 21.26 24.73 19.12
CA VAL A 471 21.80 23.36 19.19
C VAL A 471 23.26 23.31 18.70
N LEU A 472 23.63 24.19 17.76
CA LEU A 472 25.02 24.54 17.42
C LEU A 472 25.28 26.01 17.78
N SER A 473 26.54 26.35 18.05
CA SER A 473 27.00 27.74 18.04
C SER A 473 27.44 28.21 16.64
N GLU A 474 27.52 29.53 16.44
CA GLU A 474 28.06 30.16 15.23
C GLU A 474 29.51 29.74 14.89
N GLU A 475 30.28 29.31 15.87
CA GLU A 475 31.61 28.71 15.64
C GLU A 475 31.49 27.29 15.11
N GLN A 476 30.63 26.47 15.71
CA GLN A 476 30.39 25.09 15.27
C GLN A 476 29.77 25.03 13.87
N CYS A 477 28.86 25.94 13.53
CA CYS A 477 28.30 26.09 12.18
C CYS A 477 29.40 26.35 11.14
N ARG A 478 30.29 27.34 11.39
CA ARG A 478 31.40 27.66 10.49
C ARG A 478 32.41 26.52 10.35
N GLU A 479 32.75 25.84 11.45
CA GLU A 479 33.63 24.66 11.43
C GLU A 479 33.02 23.51 10.61
N LEU A 480 31.75 23.16 10.84
CA LEU A 480 31.05 22.12 10.07
C LEU A 480 30.91 22.49 8.59
N HIS A 481 30.68 23.77 8.26
CA HIS A 481 30.63 24.24 6.88
C HIS A 481 32.01 24.18 6.19
N SER A 482 33.09 24.45 6.93
CA SER A 482 34.46 24.25 6.44
C SER A 482 34.77 22.77 6.20
N VAL A 483 34.26 21.87 7.06
CA VAL A 483 34.39 20.42 6.84
C VAL A 483 33.60 19.99 5.61
N ALA A 484 32.33 20.39 5.48
CA ALA A 484 31.47 20.10 4.33
C ALA A 484 32.18 20.41 3.00
N SER A 485 32.74 21.62 2.90
CA SER A 485 33.49 22.11 1.73
C SER A 485 34.69 21.24 1.34
N GLY A 486 35.28 20.48 2.27
CA GLY A 486 36.45 19.62 2.06
C GLY A 486 36.16 18.12 1.91
N ILE A 487 34.97 17.64 2.28
CA ILE A 487 34.65 16.20 2.30
C ILE A 487 33.48 15.78 1.40
N MET A 488 32.66 16.74 0.95
CA MET A 488 31.44 16.43 0.20
C MET A 488 31.72 15.85 -1.19
N LEU A 489 30.88 14.91 -1.59
CA LEU A 489 30.87 14.33 -2.93
C LEU A 489 29.52 14.58 -3.59
N VAL A 490 29.55 14.88 -4.89
CA VAL A 490 28.35 15.15 -5.68
C VAL A 490 27.55 13.86 -5.88
N GLY A 491 26.26 13.89 -5.53
CA GLY A 491 25.37 12.73 -5.63
C GLY A 491 25.67 11.59 -4.64
N ASP A 492 26.45 11.86 -3.58
CA ASP A 492 26.66 10.92 -2.47
C ASP A 492 25.32 10.54 -1.82
N GLY A 493 25.13 9.29 -1.42
CA GLY A 493 23.82 8.79 -0.97
C GLY A 493 22.75 8.53 -2.06
N TYR A 494 22.90 9.04 -3.30
CA TYR A 494 21.95 8.79 -4.41
C TYR A 494 22.61 8.18 -5.66
N ARG A 495 23.49 7.19 -5.46
CA ARG A 495 24.20 6.46 -6.55
C ARG A 495 24.91 7.38 -7.56
N GLY A 496 25.41 8.54 -7.11
CA GLY A 496 26.10 9.51 -7.95
C GLY A 496 25.20 10.42 -8.79
N LYS A 497 23.87 10.39 -8.62
CA LYS A 497 22.95 11.34 -9.27
C LYS A 497 23.21 12.76 -8.75
N THR A 498 23.69 13.65 -9.61
CA THR A 498 24.02 15.05 -9.24
C THR A 498 22.81 15.87 -8.82
N SER A 499 21.64 15.52 -9.34
CA SER A 499 20.39 16.26 -9.22
C SER A 499 19.23 15.26 -9.03
N PRO A 500 19.14 14.60 -7.86
CA PRO A 500 18.30 13.41 -7.68
C PRO A 500 16.80 13.69 -7.56
N HIS A 501 16.39 14.93 -7.29
CA HIS A 501 14.98 15.33 -7.08
C HIS A 501 14.50 16.41 -8.04
N THR A 502 15.34 17.40 -8.32
CA THR A 502 15.06 18.48 -9.29
C THR A 502 16.32 18.74 -10.11
N PRO A 503 16.22 18.94 -11.44
CA PRO A 503 17.38 19.27 -12.29
C PRO A 503 17.98 20.65 -11.96
N ASN A 504 17.25 21.50 -11.24
CA ASN A 504 17.61 22.89 -10.95
C ASN A 504 18.59 23.05 -9.77
N GLU A 505 18.92 21.96 -9.08
CA GLU A 505 19.78 21.96 -7.89
C GLU A 505 20.85 20.87 -7.95
N LYS A 506 22.02 21.17 -7.39
CA LYS A 506 23.12 20.22 -7.19
C LYS A 506 23.05 19.64 -5.78
N PHE A 507 23.18 18.32 -5.68
CA PHE A 507 23.20 17.57 -4.43
C PHE A 507 24.61 17.14 -4.04
N GLU A 508 24.98 17.42 -2.79
CA GLU A 508 26.30 17.11 -2.21
C GLU A 508 26.14 16.54 -0.81
N GLY A 509 26.92 15.49 -0.51
CA GLY A 509 26.76 14.73 0.74
C GLY A 509 28.05 14.14 1.29
N ALA A 510 28.04 13.80 2.58
CA ALA A 510 29.08 13.04 3.28
C ALA A 510 28.58 12.37 4.58
N THR A 511 29.11 11.18 4.87
CA THR A 511 28.86 10.44 6.12
C THR A 511 29.89 10.77 7.21
N VAL A 512 29.58 10.44 8.47
CA VAL A 512 30.48 10.69 9.62
C VAL A 512 31.80 9.91 9.48
N LEU A 513 31.74 8.65 9.06
CA LEU A 513 32.92 7.81 8.86
C LEU A 513 33.86 8.40 7.81
N LYS A 514 33.30 8.93 6.71
CA LYS A 514 34.06 9.61 5.65
C LYS A 514 34.75 10.88 6.17
N ALA A 515 34.05 11.68 6.98
CA ALA A 515 34.63 12.85 7.64
C ALA A 515 35.82 12.47 8.54
N LEU A 516 35.66 11.45 9.38
CA LEU A 516 36.73 10.96 10.27
C LEU A 516 37.93 10.43 9.48
N LYS A 517 37.71 9.62 8.44
CA LYS A 517 38.78 9.15 7.53
C LYS A 517 39.56 10.31 6.91
N PHE A 518 38.86 11.33 6.41
CA PHE A 518 39.49 12.52 5.82
C PHE A 518 40.22 13.37 6.88
N GLY A 519 39.76 13.35 8.13
CA GLY A 519 40.46 13.91 9.29
C GLY A 519 41.77 13.20 9.61
N TYR A 520 41.77 11.86 9.59
CA TYR A 520 42.97 11.03 9.75
C TYR A 520 43.98 11.20 8.60
N GLU A 521 43.49 11.32 7.37
CA GLU A 521 44.32 11.63 6.19
C GLU A 521 44.85 13.09 6.18
N GLY A 522 44.42 13.94 7.13
CA GLY A 522 44.85 15.34 7.23
C GLY A 522 44.25 16.27 6.16
N ARG A 523 43.19 15.83 5.44
CA ARG A 523 42.49 16.66 4.44
C ARG A 523 41.60 17.72 5.08
N VAL A 524 41.07 17.43 6.26
CA VAL A 524 40.36 18.37 7.14
C VAL A 524 40.91 18.25 8.56
N PRO A 525 40.77 19.28 9.42
CA PRO A 525 41.20 19.15 10.81
C PRO A 525 40.42 18.04 11.53
N LEU A 526 41.14 17.09 12.12
CA LEU A 526 40.54 15.94 12.83
C LEU A 526 39.57 16.36 13.95
N LYS A 527 39.83 17.50 14.62
CA LYS A 527 38.92 18.09 15.60
C LYS A 527 37.58 18.50 15.00
N SER A 528 37.59 19.07 13.79
CA SER A 528 36.38 19.50 13.07
C SER A 528 35.64 18.30 12.44
N ALA A 529 36.38 17.26 12.02
CA ALA A 529 35.77 15.98 11.64
C ALA A 529 35.07 15.29 12.84
N ARG A 530 35.70 15.29 14.02
CA ARG A 530 35.10 14.81 15.28
C ARG A 530 33.87 15.63 15.68
N LEU A 531 33.87 16.94 15.45
CA LEU A 531 32.70 17.80 15.74
C LEU A 531 31.43 17.28 15.04
N PHE A 532 31.52 16.76 13.80
CA PHE A 532 30.36 16.16 13.11
C PHE A 532 29.84 14.89 13.80
N TYR A 533 30.73 14.06 14.35
CA TYR A 533 30.34 12.95 15.22
C TYR A 533 29.67 13.47 16.51
N ASP A 534 30.33 14.36 17.25
CA ASP A 534 29.88 14.84 18.56
C ASP A 534 28.50 15.55 18.50
N ILE A 535 28.24 16.33 17.44
CA ILE A 535 26.95 17.04 17.28
C ILE A 535 25.81 16.10 16.87
N SER A 536 26.08 15.00 16.18
CA SER A 536 25.08 13.96 15.91
C SER A 536 24.70 13.20 17.20
N GLU A 537 25.67 12.90 18.08
CA GLU A 537 25.40 12.39 19.44
C GLU A 537 24.59 13.38 20.29
N LYS A 538 24.93 14.67 20.23
CA LYS A 538 24.20 15.72 20.93
C LYS A 538 22.74 15.76 20.48
N ALA A 539 22.49 15.74 19.18
CA ALA A 539 21.15 15.70 18.60
C ALA A 539 20.36 14.46 19.07
N ARG A 540 20.94 13.25 18.97
CA ARG A 540 20.32 12.00 19.46
C ARG A 540 19.83 12.11 20.90
N LYS A 541 20.69 12.59 21.81
CA LYS A 541 20.36 12.77 23.24
C LYS A 541 19.24 13.79 23.48
N ILE A 542 19.16 14.84 22.66
CA ILE A 542 18.05 15.81 22.71
C ILE A 542 16.73 15.15 22.29
N VAL A 543 16.74 14.34 21.22
CA VAL A 543 15.55 13.61 20.75
C VAL A 543 15.07 12.61 21.81
N GLU A 544 15.98 11.82 22.37
CA GLU A 544 15.68 10.87 23.47
C GLU A 544 15.06 11.55 24.68
N SER A 545 15.61 12.70 25.09
CA SER A 545 15.13 13.43 26.26
C SER A 545 13.78 14.10 26.01
N TYR A 546 13.62 14.82 24.88
CA TYR A 546 12.40 15.57 24.60
C TYR A 546 11.18 14.66 24.38
N PHE A 547 11.33 13.58 23.62
CA PHE A 547 10.27 12.57 23.42
C PHE A 547 10.22 11.50 24.52
N MET A 548 10.93 11.73 25.64
CA MET A 548 10.89 10.91 26.86
C MET A 548 11.06 9.41 26.61
N LEU A 549 12.00 9.04 25.74
CA LEU A 549 12.15 7.67 25.24
C LEU A 549 12.79 6.77 26.31
N ASN A 550 12.08 5.70 26.68
CA ASN A 550 12.56 4.69 27.65
C ASN A 550 13.68 3.78 27.10
N SER A 551 14.15 4.03 25.88
CA SER A 551 15.04 3.17 25.10
C SER A 551 15.99 4.03 24.29
N THR A 552 17.26 3.64 24.24
CA THR A 552 18.27 4.27 23.38
C THR A 552 17.85 4.23 21.91
N LEU A 553 17.84 5.39 21.27
CA LEU A 553 17.77 5.50 19.81
C LEU A 553 19.12 5.11 19.22
N TYR A 554 19.10 4.42 18.10
CA TYR A 554 20.29 4.15 17.29
C TYR A 554 20.16 4.88 15.95
N PHE A 555 21.29 5.28 15.35
CA PHE A 555 21.27 5.85 14.00
C PHE A 555 20.90 4.76 12.98
N SER A 556 19.85 5.01 12.20
CA SER A 556 19.55 4.30 10.96
C SER A 556 20.43 4.84 9.82
N TYR A 557 20.66 6.16 9.78
CA TYR A 557 21.54 6.82 8.81
C TYR A 557 21.93 8.24 9.29
N THR A 558 23.16 8.67 8.99
CA THR A 558 23.69 9.98 9.39
C THR A 558 24.33 10.69 8.19
N HIS A 559 23.71 11.75 7.70
CA HIS A 559 24.16 12.40 6.46
C HIS A 559 24.28 13.93 6.60
N MET A 560 25.50 14.44 6.41
CA MET A 560 25.71 15.87 6.17
C MET A 560 25.41 16.14 4.70
N VAL A 561 24.53 17.10 4.43
CA VAL A 561 23.91 17.30 3.13
C VAL A 561 23.83 18.78 2.78
N CYS A 562 24.24 19.13 1.55
CA CYS A 562 24.07 20.46 0.98
C CYS A 562 23.29 20.41 -0.35
N ARG A 563 22.40 21.38 -0.54
CA ARG A 563 21.66 21.65 -1.79
C ARG A 563 22.11 23.00 -2.34
N THR A 564 22.57 23.05 -3.58
CA THR A 564 23.09 24.28 -4.20
C THR A 564 22.24 24.67 -5.41
N ALA A 565 21.76 25.92 -5.45
CA ALA A 565 20.98 26.42 -6.58
C ALA A 565 21.84 26.60 -7.84
N LEU A 566 21.41 26.05 -8.99
CA LEU A 566 22.10 26.22 -10.27
C LEU A 566 21.74 27.55 -10.93
N SER A 567 22.75 28.33 -11.32
CA SER A 567 22.56 29.65 -11.94
C SER A 567 21.80 29.57 -13.27
N GLY A 568 20.86 30.49 -13.49
CA GLY A 568 20.06 30.58 -14.72
C GLY A 568 18.85 29.65 -14.78
N GLN A 569 18.60 28.83 -13.76
CA GLN A 569 17.49 27.86 -13.71
C GLN A 569 16.47 28.15 -12.59
N GLN A 570 16.47 29.37 -12.03
CA GLN A 570 15.79 29.68 -10.77
C GLN A 570 14.57 30.62 -10.90
N GLU A 571 14.30 31.17 -12.09
CA GLU A 571 13.19 32.10 -12.28
C GLU A 571 11.83 31.38 -12.20
N ARG A 572 10.95 31.87 -11.32
CA ARG A 572 9.55 31.40 -11.15
C ARG A 572 9.38 29.92 -10.82
N ARG A 573 10.35 29.30 -10.14
CA ARG A 573 10.24 27.92 -9.67
C ARG A 573 9.10 27.72 -8.68
N THR A 574 8.31 26.67 -8.90
CA THR A 574 7.24 26.17 -8.01
C THR A 574 7.48 24.71 -7.58
N ASP A 575 8.58 24.08 -8.02
CA ASP A 575 8.97 22.74 -7.63
C ASP A 575 9.56 22.69 -6.20
N LEU A 576 9.62 21.49 -5.64
CA LEU A 576 10.24 21.24 -4.33
C LEU A 576 11.70 20.80 -4.51
N SER A 577 12.59 21.30 -3.63
CA SER A 577 13.97 20.82 -3.49
C SER A 577 14.00 19.36 -2.99
N HIS A 578 13.02 19.01 -2.14
CA HIS A 578 12.72 17.65 -1.73
C HIS A 578 11.20 17.43 -1.75
N PRO A 579 10.67 16.44 -2.49
CA PRO A 579 9.25 16.11 -2.50
C PRO A 579 8.67 15.88 -1.10
N ILE A 580 7.36 16.06 -0.96
CA ILE A 580 6.64 15.65 0.24
C ILE A 580 6.70 14.13 0.38
N HIS A 581 7.05 13.65 1.57
CA HIS A 581 7.18 12.24 1.89
C HIS A 581 7.06 12.02 3.40
N ALA A 582 6.94 10.76 3.82
CA ALA A 582 7.20 10.33 5.19
C ALA A 582 8.46 9.47 5.21
N ASP A 583 9.14 9.38 6.35
CA ASP A 583 10.48 8.78 6.42
C ASP A 583 10.46 7.25 6.58
N ASN A 584 9.38 6.69 7.12
CA ASN A 584 9.22 5.25 7.38
C ASN A 584 8.11 4.57 6.56
N CYS A 585 7.42 5.29 5.67
CA CYS A 585 6.33 4.72 4.87
C CYS A 585 6.23 5.35 3.49
N LEU A 586 5.59 4.63 2.57
CA LEU A 586 5.18 5.16 1.28
C LEU A 586 3.88 5.94 1.47
N LEU A 587 3.95 7.26 1.38
CA LEU A 587 2.79 8.14 1.50
C LEU A 587 1.83 7.91 0.31
N ASP A 588 0.54 7.87 0.59
CA ASP A 588 -0.55 7.71 -0.39
C ASP A 588 -1.54 8.88 -0.23
N PRO A 589 -1.29 10.04 -0.89
CA PRO A 589 -2.06 11.26 -0.66
C PRO A 589 -3.51 11.22 -1.16
N GLU A 590 -3.85 10.26 -2.02
CA GLU A 590 -5.21 10.13 -2.57
C GLU A 590 -6.12 9.31 -1.65
N ALA A 591 -5.54 8.38 -0.91
CA ALA A 591 -6.23 7.54 0.06
C ALA A 591 -5.99 7.95 1.52
N ASN A 592 -5.20 9.00 1.75
CA ASN A 592 -4.87 9.50 3.09
C ASN A 592 -4.16 8.45 3.97
N GLU A 593 -3.28 7.62 3.38
CA GLU A 593 -2.64 6.48 4.03
C GLU A 593 -1.10 6.50 3.94
N CYS A 594 -0.45 5.72 4.81
CA CYS A 594 1.01 5.68 5.00
C CYS A 594 1.48 4.21 5.10
N TRP A 595 1.96 3.67 3.98
CA TRP A 595 2.23 2.24 3.84
C TRP A 595 3.64 1.86 4.32
N LYS A 596 3.73 1.12 5.43
CA LYS A 596 5.02 0.65 5.98
C LYS A 596 5.51 -0.60 5.24
N GLU A 597 5.93 -0.42 3.98
CA GLU A 597 6.47 -1.50 3.14
C GLU A 597 7.71 -1.07 2.33
N PRO A 598 8.57 -2.01 1.87
CA PRO A 598 9.67 -1.70 0.97
C PRO A 598 9.17 -1.02 -0.32
N PRO A 599 9.85 0.03 -0.84
CA PRO A 599 11.21 0.45 -0.49
C PRO A 599 11.34 1.41 0.71
N ALA A 600 10.27 1.70 1.46
CA ALA A 600 10.37 2.58 2.63
C ALA A 600 11.26 2.01 3.73
N TYR A 601 11.88 2.89 4.52
CA TYR A 601 12.68 2.51 5.68
C TYR A 601 11.78 2.33 6.92
N THR A 602 10.95 1.29 6.89
CA THR A 602 9.85 1.02 7.86
C THR A 602 10.26 0.97 9.33
N PHE A 603 11.56 0.76 9.58
CA PHE A 603 12.22 0.70 10.87
C PHE A 603 12.70 2.06 11.41
N ARG A 604 12.43 3.17 10.71
CA ARG A 604 12.72 4.53 11.22
C ARG A 604 11.59 5.00 12.15
N ASP A 605 11.98 5.50 13.31
CA ASP A 605 11.05 5.94 14.36
C ASP A 605 11.07 7.46 14.56
N TYR A 606 12.25 8.07 14.50
CA TYR A 606 12.43 9.51 14.65
C TYR A 606 13.44 10.06 13.63
N SER A 607 13.21 11.29 13.20
CA SER A 607 14.04 12.04 12.26
C SER A 607 14.41 13.40 12.85
N ALA A 608 15.62 13.89 12.56
CA ALA A 608 16.02 15.26 12.89
C ALA A 608 16.86 15.91 11.78
N LEU A 609 16.63 17.21 11.54
CA LEU A 609 17.47 18.03 10.67
C LEU A 609 18.07 19.17 11.49
N LEU A 610 19.40 19.21 11.56
CA LEU A 610 20.18 20.23 12.24
C LEU A 610 20.84 21.16 11.20
N TYR A 611 20.45 22.42 11.19
CA TYR A 611 20.84 23.40 10.17
C TYR A 611 22.18 24.07 10.48
N MET A 612 23.00 24.24 9.44
CA MET A 612 24.38 24.70 9.56
C MET A 612 24.59 26.16 9.13
N ASN A 613 23.68 26.74 8.36
CA ASN A 613 23.83 28.07 7.78
C ASN A 613 22.47 28.72 7.45
N ASP A 614 22.49 30.00 7.06
CA ASP A 614 21.32 30.82 6.70
C ASP A 614 21.54 31.77 5.50
N ASP A 615 22.71 31.70 4.84
CA ASP A 615 23.13 32.54 3.72
C ASP A 615 22.59 32.07 2.34
N PHE A 616 21.30 31.74 2.30
CA PHE A 616 20.59 31.29 1.09
C PHE A 616 19.14 31.81 1.03
N GLU A 617 18.51 31.70 -0.15
CA GLU A 617 17.11 32.11 -0.38
C GLU A 617 16.25 30.90 -0.76
N GLY A 618 15.01 30.86 -0.24
CA GLY A 618 14.12 29.70 -0.31
C GLY A 618 14.54 28.58 0.67
N GLY A 619 14.29 27.32 0.30
CA GLY A 619 14.73 26.17 1.07
C GLY A 619 14.01 25.94 2.41
N GLU A 620 12.82 26.52 2.62
CA GLU A 620 12.02 26.29 3.81
C GLU A 620 11.65 24.80 3.94
N PHE A 621 11.76 24.27 5.15
CA PHE A 621 11.24 22.95 5.49
C PHE A 621 9.75 23.09 5.81
N ILE A 622 8.91 22.23 5.24
CA ILE A 622 7.46 22.27 5.43
C ILE A 622 6.96 20.92 5.95
N PHE A 623 6.05 20.96 6.92
CA PHE A 623 5.16 19.85 7.23
C PHE A 623 3.86 20.03 6.45
N THR A 624 3.21 18.93 6.08
CA THR A 624 1.89 18.91 5.47
C THR A 624 0.95 17.96 6.23
N GLU A 625 -0.32 17.97 5.86
CA GLU A 625 -1.20 16.83 6.11
C GLU A 625 -0.82 15.64 5.21
N MET A 626 -1.46 14.50 5.42
CA MET A 626 -1.28 13.28 4.61
C MET A 626 -1.71 13.47 3.14
N ASP A 627 -2.52 14.49 2.84
CA ASP A 627 -2.90 14.92 1.48
C ASP A 627 -1.73 15.45 0.62
N ALA A 628 -0.54 15.61 1.22
CA ALA A 628 0.69 16.14 0.64
C ALA A 628 0.57 17.55 -0.02
N LYS A 629 -0.47 18.31 0.31
CA LYS A 629 -0.80 19.62 -0.28
C LYS A 629 -1.01 20.69 0.79
N THR A 630 -1.73 20.35 1.85
CA THR A 630 -2.10 21.28 2.92
C THR A 630 -0.91 21.47 3.86
N VAL A 631 -0.21 22.59 3.71
CA VAL A 631 0.96 22.93 4.55
C VAL A 631 0.52 23.31 5.95
N THR A 632 0.93 22.52 6.95
CA THR A 632 0.56 22.69 8.36
C THR A 632 1.54 23.61 9.09
N ALA A 633 2.83 23.52 8.77
CA ALA A 633 3.87 24.38 9.32
C ALA A 633 5.01 24.63 8.32
N SER A 634 5.66 25.80 8.41
CA SER A 634 6.77 26.20 7.53
C SER A 634 7.93 26.76 8.36
N ILE A 635 9.05 26.06 8.37
CA ILE A 635 10.23 26.33 9.19
C ILE A 635 11.33 26.91 8.30
N LYS A 636 11.69 28.18 8.54
CA LYS A 636 12.89 28.78 7.95
C LYS A 636 14.14 28.21 8.65
N PRO A 637 15.09 27.60 7.92
CA PRO A 637 16.38 27.16 8.47
C PRO A 637 17.23 28.35 8.95
N LYS A 638 18.13 28.08 9.91
CA LYS A 638 19.25 28.96 10.26
C LYS A 638 20.35 28.20 11.01
N CYS A 639 21.55 28.76 11.17
CA CYS A 639 22.60 28.14 11.99
C CYS A 639 22.05 27.71 13.37
N GLY A 640 22.36 26.47 13.77
CA GLY A 640 22.05 25.93 15.09
C GLY A 640 20.57 25.64 15.37
N ARG A 641 19.68 25.84 14.38
CA ARG A 641 18.29 25.41 14.45
C ARG A 641 18.19 23.91 14.19
N MET A 642 17.45 23.19 15.02
CA MET A 642 17.11 21.78 14.83
C MET A 642 15.60 21.60 14.79
N VAL A 643 15.09 20.94 13.77
CA VAL A 643 13.74 20.35 13.78
C VAL A 643 13.89 18.86 14.05
N SER A 644 13.04 18.28 14.90
CA SER A 644 12.97 16.85 15.16
C SER A 644 11.52 16.39 15.27
N PHE A 645 11.23 15.20 14.76
CA PHE A 645 9.88 14.66 14.64
C PHE A 645 9.87 13.12 14.55
N SER A 646 8.73 12.47 14.84
CA SER A 646 8.58 11.03 14.58
C SER A 646 8.43 10.75 13.07
N SER A 647 9.02 9.66 12.57
CA SER A 647 9.23 9.43 11.13
C SER A 647 8.01 8.98 10.31
N GLY A 648 6.82 8.90 10.91
CA GLY A 648 5.63 8.28 10.30
C GLY A 648 4.72 9.22 9.50
N GLY A 649 3.54 8.68 9.18
CA GLY A 649 2.50 9.36 8.40
C GLY A 649 1.85 10.54 9.11
N GLU A 650 2.06 10.67 10.42
CA GLU A 650 1.71 11.83 11.24
C GLU A 650 2.60 13.06 10.95
N ASN A 651 3.75 12.87 10.29
CA ASN A 651 4.71 13.92 9.93
C ASN A 651 5.14 13.93 8.45
N PRO A 652 4.22 13.99 7.48
CA PRO A 652 4.56 14.20 6.07
C PRO A 652 5.25 15.55 5.90
N HIS A 653 6.35 15.57 5.15
CA HIS A 653 7.19 16.77 5.06
C HIS A 653 8.03 16.82 3.79
N GLY A 654 8.50 18.03 3.45
CA GLY A 654 9.41 18.26 2.33
C GLY A 654 10.13 19.60 2.42
N VAL A 655 10.78 20.02 1.33
CA VAL A 655 11.62 21.23 1.29
C VAL A 655 11.32 22.03 0.04
N LYS A 656 11.00 23.33 0.19
CA LYS A 656 10.79 24.25 -0.94
C LYS A 656 12.08 24.46 -1.74
N ALA A 657 11.94 24.85 -3.01
CA ALA A 657 13.06 25.20 -3.88
C ALA A 657 14.12 26.10 -3.20
N VAL A 658 15.40 25.75 -3.33
CA VAL A 658 16.52 26.65 -3.00
C VAL A 658 16.78 27.52 -4.23
N THR A 659 16.45 28.82 -4.16
CA THR A 659 16.51 29.71 -5.33
C THR A 659 17.87 30.38 -5.50
N LYS A 660 18.67 30.47 -4.44
CA LYS A 660 20.00 31.08 -4.45
C LYS A 660 20.83 30.62 -3.26
N GLY A 661 22.15 30.50 -3.45
CA GLY A 661 23.08 30.07 -2.41
C GLY A 661 23.13 28.55 -2.23
N GLN A 662 23.60 28.13 -1.07
CA GLN A 662 23.75 26.72 -0.69
C GLN A 662 23.10 26.50 0.68
N ARG A 663 22.19 25.51 0.79
CA ARG A 663 21.52 25.12 2.03
C ARG A 663 22.17 23.87 2.58
N CYS A 664 22.78 23.95 3.77
CA CYS A 664 23.45 22.83 4.42
C CYS A 664 22.80 22.42 5.74
N ALA A 665 22.68 21.10 5.95
CA ALA A 665 22.14 20.51 7.16
C ALA A 665 22.82 19.17 7.48
N VAL A 666 22.69 18.72 8.72
CA VAL A 666 22.91 17.34 9.12
C VAL A 666 21.55 16.68 9.30
N ALA A 667 21.24 15.73 8.42
CA ALA A 667 20.04 14.90 8.48
C ALA A 667 20.36 13.61 9.25
N LEU A 668 19.51 13.30 10.21
CA LEU A 668 19.64 12.20 11.16
C LEU A 668 18.36 11.38 11.13
N TRP A 669 18.50 10.07 10.97
CA TRP A 669 17.40 9.13 11.08
C TRP A 669 17.71 8.12 12.16
N PHE A 670 16.72 7.86 13.02
CA PHE A 670 16.85 7.01 14.18
C PHE A 670 15.90 5.81 14.13
N THR A 671 16.34 4.72 14.71
CA THR A 671 15.57 3.48 14.92
C THR A 671 15.68 3.07 16.38
N LEU A 672 14.62 2.47 16.91
CA LEU A 672 14.57 1.84 18.22
C LEU A 672 15.09 0.39 18.18
N ASP A 673 15.16 -0.20 16.98
CA ASP A 673 15.59 -1.57 16.78
C ASP A 673 17.11 -1.63 16.49
N PRO A 674 17.92 -2.27 17.35
CA PRO A 674 19.36 -2.40 17.17
C PRO A 674 19.76 -3.28 15.95
N LEU A 675 18.82 -3.93 15.25
CA LEU A 675 19.10 -4.65 14.01
C LEU A 675 19.31 -3.70 12.82
N TYR A 676 18.67 -2.53 12.81
CA TYR A 676 18.70 -1.58 11.67
C TYR A 676 19.70 -0.44 11.85
N ARG A 677 20.79 -0.69 12.59
CA ARG A 677 21.84 0.28 12.88
C ARG A 677 22.72 0.56 11.66
N GLU A 678 23.04 1.82 11.47
CA GLU A 678 23.97 2.30 10.44
C GLU A 678 25.36 1.65 10.62
N LEU A 679 25.75 0.78 9.69
CA LEU A 679 27.03 0.07 9.76
C LEU A 679 28.24 1.03 9.72
N GLU A 680 28.14 2.12 8.94
CA GLU A 680 29.17 3.17 8.94
C GLU A 680 29.26 3.90 10.29
N ARG A 681 28.18 3.96 11.07
CA ARG A 681 28.21 4.55 12.41
C ARG A 681 29.00 3.67 13.37
N ILE A 682 28.78 2.36 13.35
CA ILE A 682 29.54 1.41 14.17
C ILE A 682 31.05 1.54 13.88
N GLN A 683 31.43 1.67 12.61
CA GLN A 683 32.83 1.91 12.21
C GLN A 683 33.34 3.30 12.66
N ALA A 684 32.48 4.33 12.67
CA ALA A 684 32.85 5.64 13.21
C ALA A 684 33.05 5.59 14.74
N ASP A 685 32.21 4.85 15.46
CA ASP A 685 32.31 4.64 16.91
C ASP A 685 33.66 3.97 17.27
N GLU A 686 34.08 2.94 16.52
CA GLU A 686 35.40 2.30 16.64
C GLU A 686 36.55 3.30 16.45
N VAL A 687 36.46 4.14 15.41
CA VAL A 687 37.46 5.16 15.10
C VAL A 687 37.55 6.22 16.21
N ILE A 688 36.41 6.63 16.80
CA ILE A 688 36.39 7.54 17.95
C ILE A 688 36.99 6.88 19.20
N ALA A 689 36.69 5.60 19.46
CA ALA A 689 37.25 4.87 20.60
C ALA A 689 38.78 4.78 20.54
N ILE A 690 39.36 4.59 19.35
CA ILE A 690 40.81 4.63 19.13
C ILE A 690 41.38 6.03 19.42
N LEU A 691 40.74 7.09 18.92
CA LEU A 691 41.15 8.48 19.19
C LEU A 691 41.16 8.82 20.69
N ASP A 692 40.17 8.36 21.43
CA ASP A 692 40.08 8.61 22.87
C ASP A 692 41.16 7.87 23.67
N GLN A 693 41.49 6.63 23.28
CA GLN A 693 42.62 5.89 23.84
C GLN A 693 43.96 6.58 23.57
N GLU A 694 44.19 7.08 22.35
CA GLU A 694 45.41 7.82 22.01
C GLU A 694 45.55 9.15 22.79
N GLN A 695 44.45 9.85 23.05
CA GLN A 695 44.48 11.08 23.84
C GLN A 695 44.76 10.80 25.33
N GLN A 696 44.17 9.75 25.90
CA GLN A 696 44.45 9.33 27.27
C GLN A 696 45.92 8.88 27.43
N GLY A 697 46.47 8.14 26.46
CA GLY A 697 47.89 7.75 26.45
C GLY A 697 48.86 8.94 26.42
N LYS A 698 48.50 10.03 25.75
CA LYS A 698 49.29 11.27 25.69
C LYS A 698 49.22 12.10 26.99
N GLN A 699 48.15 11.98 27.78
CA GLN A 699 48.04 12.65 29.09
C GLN A 699 48.75 11.90 30.23
N GLY A 700 48.99 10.59 30.08
CA GLY A 700 49.72 9.78 31.07
C GLY A 700 51.24 10.00 31.12
N LEU A 701 51.82 10.70 30.14
CA LEU A 701 53.26 10.95 30.03
C LEU A 701 53.65 12.39 30.41
N ASN A 702 53.40 12.74 31.67
CA ASN A 702 53.89 13.99 32.27
C ASN A 702 54.81 13.69 33.47
N ILE A 703 55.83 12.84 33.23
CA ILE A 703 56.87 12.52 34.21
C ILE A 703 57.88 13.67 34.24
N ASN A 704 58.09 14.22 35.44
CA ASN A 704 59.01 15.33 35.69
C ASN A 704 60.47 14.89 35.43
N PRO A 705 61.22 15.49 34.47
CA PRO A 705 62.58 15.06 34.11
C PRO A 705 63.64 15.58 35.11
N ARG A 706 63.38 15.40 36.41
CA ARG A 706 64.28 15.72 37.53
C ARG A 706 64.36 14.66 38.62
N ASP A 707 63.61 13.57 38.51
CA ASP A 707 63.64 12.46 39.49
C ASP A 707 64.56 11.30 39.05
N GLU A 708 65.45 11.53 38.07
CA GLU A 708 66.59 10.66 37.73
C GLU A 708 67.91 11.45 37.77
N LEU A 709 68.49 11.61 38.97
CA LEU A 709 69.93 11.85 39.22
C LEU A 709 70.32 11.53 40.67
#